data_AF-A0A2T8JCZ9-F1
#
_entry.id   AF-A0A2T8JCZ9-F1
#
_cell.length_a   1.000
_cell.length_b   1.000
_cell.length_c   1.000
_cell.angle_alpha   90.00
_cell.angle_beta   90.00
_cell.angle_gamma   90.00
#
_symmetry.space_group_name_H-M   'P 1'
#
loop_
_entity.id
_entity.type
_entity.pdbx_description
1 polymer ?
#
loop_
_entity_poly.entity_id
_entity_poly.type
_entity_poly.pdbx_seq_one_letter_code
_entity_poly.pdbx_strand_id
1 'polypeptide(L)'
;MEVLCIGTADTKLEELLFLAARLRSALAATGSDPKVQVSIVDVSTTEKTTAHDLKDVTFIPRNTVLSCLMDVDQHNLPDDRGEAISLVSKALQSFLKKRYDSGTLVGAVGLGGSGGTALIASALRSLPLGVPKLIVSTVASGHTTPYVGTSDLVLFPSVVDICGINSVSRVILSNAAAAFAGMVHGILLASNESDETATKPTIGITMFGVTTPCVNAVKDRLNKEGYETLVFHATGVGGKAMEELVRGGFIQGVLDATTTEVADYIVGGVMACDESRFDAIIDNKIPLVLSVGALDMVNFGSRDTIPPAFADRKIHVHNEQVSLMRTTVEENKKFAKFIADKINKSSSKVTVCLPQKGISAIDAPGMPFYDPEATSTLLGELNTLIQRNDIREVKLLPYHINDPEFANALVDAFLGMDVKASSKAQPQQDGKKKKSSSGQKSSDKSIIWRPPVDFPDANPETLQKTRSILNKLKQYITEGIPVIGAGAGTGISAKFEEAGGVDLIVVYNSGRFRMAGRGSLAGLLPFADANAIVLEMANEVLPVVKGVPVLAGVCATDPFRRMEYFLKQLENIGFCGVQNFPTVGLFDGNFRQNLEETGMGYSLEVEMISRAHNMGFLTTPYAFNPEEAAAMAKAIADAALRINPDIIVLCHGGPISGPQEAEFILKNTNRVHGFYGASSMERLPVEQAVTNTMRQYKRISLK
;
A
#
# COMPACT_ATOMS: atom_id res chain seq x y z
N MET A 1 -28.26 -7.73 10.69
CA MET A 1 -27.27 -7.24 9.72
C MET A 1 -27.51 -7.93 8.39
N GLU A 2 -27.33 -7.22 7.28
CA GLU A 2 -27.57 -7.74 5.94
C GLU A 2 -26.42 -7.42 4.98
N VAL A 3 -26.16 -8.34 4.06
CA VAL A 3 -25.36 -8.10 2.86
C VAL A 3 -26.24 -8.21 1.64
N LEU A 4 -25.96 -7.37 0.63
CA LEU A 4 -26.74 -7.31 -0.59
C LEU A 4 -25.96 -7.93 -1.76
N CYS A 5 -26.59 -8.86 -2.48
CA CYS A 5 -26.13 -9.37 -3.77
C CYS A 5 -26.88 -8.66 -4.89
N ILE A 6 -26.19 -7.81 -5.65
CA ILE A 6 -26.81 -6.85 -6.59
C ILE A 6 -26.52 -7.27 -8.04
N GLY A 7 -27.55 -7.29 -8.90
CA GLY A 7 -27.38 -7.59 -10.32
C GLY A 7 -28.62 -7.36 -11.16
N THR A 8 -28.47 -7.34 -12.47
CA THR A 8 -29.58 -7.27 -13.43
C THR A 8 -30.19 -8.67 -13.60
N ALA A 9 -31.22 -8.99 -12.80
CA ALA A 9 -31.80 -10.32 -12.75
C ALA A 9 -32.45 -10.75 -14.10
N ASP A 10 -32.95 -9.81 -14.89
CA ASP A 10 -33.51 -10.05 -16.22
C ASP A 10 -32.56 -10.78 -17.19
N THR A 11 -31.25 -10.68 -16.94
CA THR A 11 -30.18 -11.22 -17.79
C THR A 11 -29.22 -12.14 -17.05
N LYS A 12 -29.11 -12.04 -15.72
CA LYS A 12 -28.08 -12.71 -14.90
C LYS A 12 -28.63 -13.32 -13.61
N LEU A 13 -29.90 -13.72 -13.60
CA LEU A 13 -30.52 -14.29 -12.41
C LEU A 13 -29.82 -15.57 -11.93
N GLU A 14 -29.43 -16.45 -12.85
CA GLU A 14 -28.79 -17.74 -12.50
C GLU A 14 -27.47 -17.49 -11.75
N GLU A 15 -26.66 -16.57 -12.23
CA GLU A 15 -25.36 -16.21 -11.66
C GLU A 15 -25.52 -15.46 -10.34
N LEU A 16 -26.53 -14.60 -10.23
CA LEU A 16 -26.85 -13.87 -9.01
C LEU A 16 -27.33 -14.82 -7.90
N LEU A 17 -28.18 -15.78 -8.23
CA LEU A 17 -28.60 -16.85 -7.32
C LEU A 17 -27.40 -17.70 -6.87
N PHE A 18 -26.52 -18.06 -7.80
CA PHE A 18 -25.31 -18.83 -7.50
C PHE A 18 -24.38 -18.08 -6.53
N LEU A 19 -24.11 -16.79 -6.81
CA LEU A 19 -23.28 -15.94 -5.98
C LEU A 19 -23.86 -15.80 -4.57
N ALA A 20 -25.16 -15.51 -4.46
CA ALA A 20 -25.84 -15.39 -3.17
C ALA A 20 -25.81 -16.71 -2.38
N ALA A 21 -26.01 -17.85 -3.04
CA ALA A 21 -25.95 -19.17 -2.39
C ALA A 21 -24.53 -19.48 -1.86
N ARG A 22 -23.48 -19.18 -2.64
CA ARG A 22 -22.08 -19.35 -2.19
C ARG A 22 -21.76 -18.42 -1.02
N LEU A 23 -22.20 -17.17 -1.08
CA LEU A 23 -21.97 -16.19 -0.01
C LEU A 23 -22.64 -16.61 1.29
N ARG A 24 -23.90 -17.05 1.24
CA ARG A 24 -24.61 -17.61 2.40
C ARG A 24 -23.85 -18.78 3.02
N SER A 25 -23.39 -19.71 2.18
CA SER A 25 -22.62 -20.86 2.65
C SER A 25 -21.31 -20.44 3.32
N ALA A 26 -20.60 -19.46 2.77
CA ALA A 26 -19.35 -18.95 3.31
C ALA A 26 -19.56 -18.24 4.66
N LEU A 27 -20.58 -17.37 4.76
CA LEU A 27 -20.93 -16.68 6.01
C LEU A 27 -21.47 -17.61 7.09
N ALA A 28 -22.13 -18.71 6.72
CA ALA A 28 -22.58 -19.72 7.69
C ALA A 28 -21.42 -20.55 8.25
N ALA A 29 -20.40 -20.84 7.43
CA ALA A 29 -19.26 -21.65 7.82
C ALA A 29 -18.34 -20.97 8.86
N THR A 30 -18.36 -19.64 8.93
CA THR A 30 -17.52 -18.86 9.86
C THR A 30 -18.09 -18.75 11.27
N GLY A 31 -19.31 -19.26 11.53
CA GLY A 31 -19.88 -19.37 12.88
C GLY A 31 -20.16 -18.04 13.60
N SER A 32 -20.09 -16.90 12.90
CA SER A 32 -20.27 -15.57 13.49
C SER A 32 -21.72 -15.30 13.91
N ASP A 33 -21.90 -14.94 15.18
CA ASP A 33 -23.04 -14.20 15.71
C ASP A 33 -22.61 -12.72 15.80
N PRO A 34 -23.35 -11.74 15.25
CA PRO A 34 -24.73 -11.81 14.75
C PRO A 34 -24.88 -12.51 13.37
N LYS A 35 -26.01 -13.21 13.18
CA LYS A 35 -26.41 -13.77 11.89
C LYS A 35 -26.51 -12.68 10.81
N VAL A 36 -25.71 -12.81 9.76
CA VAL A 36 -25.76 -11.95 8.57
C VAL A 36 -26.74 -12.53 7.55
N GLN A 37 -27.78 -11.77 7.22
CA GLN A 37 -28.73 -12.12 6.17
C GLN A 37 -28.17 -11.77 4.78
N VAL A 38 -28.38 -12.63 3.78
CA VAL A 38 -28.04 -12.32 2.38
C VAL A 38 -29.33 -12.07 1.61
N SER A 39 -29.44 -10.89 1.00
CA SER A 39 -30.59 -10.51 0.17
C SER A 39 -30.13 -10.24 -1.26
N ILE A 40 -30.93 -10.65 -2.25
CA ILE A 40 -30.70 -10.33 -3.65
C ILE A 40 -31.42 -9.04 -3.99
N VAL A 41 -30.77 -8.13 -4.71
CA VAL A 41 -31.32 -6.87 -5.18
C VAL A 41 -31.29 -6.86 -6.70
N ASP A 42 -32.48 -6.78 -7.30
CA ASP A 42 -32.63 -6.65 -8.74
C ASP A 42 -32.51 -5.18 -9.17
N VAL A 43 -31.66 -4.93 -10.15
CA VAL A 43 -31.45 -3.62 -10.79
C VAL A 43 -31.64 -3.68 -12.30
N SER A 44 -32.49 -4.60 -12.77
CA SER A 44 -32.86 -4.76 -14.17
C SER A 44 -33.47 -3.49 -14.77
N THR A 45 -33.04 -3.12 -15.97
CA THR A 45 -33.59 -1.98 -16.70
C THR A 45 -34.75 -2.36 -17.61
N THR A 46 -35.02 -3.65 -17.84
CA THR A 46 -36.13 -4.12 -18.69
C THR A 46 -37.37 -4.53 -17.90
N GLU A 47 -38.55 -4.44 -18.50
CA GLU A 47 -39.84 -4.81 -17.87
C GLU A 47 -40.02 -6.29 -17.53
N LYS A 48 -39.03 -7.15 -17.81
CA LYS A 48 -39.11 -8.57 -17.48
C LYS A 48 -39.12 -8.75 -15.96
N THR A 49 -40.31 -8.91 -15.40
CA THR A 49 -40.50 -9.21 -13.98
C THR A 49 -39.93 -10.58 -13.66
N THR A 50 -38.87 -10.62 -12.85
CA THR A 50 -38.23 -11.84 -12.34
C THR A 50 -38.70 -12.15 -10.91
N ALA A 51 -39.98 -11.90 -10.62
CA ALA A 51 -40.57 -12.21 -9.32
C ALA A 51 -40.63 -13.74 -9.14
N HIS A 52 -39.58 -14.29 -8.53
CA HIS A 52 -39.52 -15.69 -8.14
C HIS A 52 -39.80 -15.80 -6.64
N ASP A 53 -40.71 -16.72 -6.29
CA ASP A 53 -40.92 -17.13 -4.90
C ASP A 53 -39.73 -18.00 -4.46
N LEU A 54 -38.62 -17.34 -4.13
CA LEU A 54 -37.39 -17.97 -3.68
C LEU A 54 -37.51 -18.27 -2.19
N LYS A 55 -37.93 -19.50 -1.87
CA LYS A 55 -38.22 -19.96 -0.49
C LYS A 55 -37.10 -19.70 0.53
N ASP A 56 -35.86 -19.51 0.08
CA ASP A 56 -34.69 -19.44 0.95
C ASP A 56 -33.90 -18.12 0.89
N VAL A 57 -34.22 -17.18 0.00
CA VAL A 57 -33.47 -15.92 -0.16
C VAL A 57 -34.42 -14.75 -0.33
N THR A 58 -34.20 -13.68 0.46
CA THR A 58 -34.96 -12.43 0.29
C THR A 58 -34.61 -11.80 -1.04
N PHE A 59 -35.60 -11.63 -1.92
CA PHE A 59 -35.46 -10.98 -3.22
C PHE A 59 -36.11 -9.61 -3.20
N ILE A 60 -35.32 -8.57 -3.47
CA ILE A 60 -35.76 -7.18 -3.49
C ILE A 60 -35.92 -6.76 -4.96
N PRO A 61 -37.16 -6.55 -5.43
CA PRO A 61 -37.42 -6.24 -6.84
C PRO A 61 -36.98 -4.82 -7.19
N ARG A 62 -36.67 -4.60 -8.48
CA ARG A 62 -36.24 -3.28 -8.99
C ARG A 62 -37.18 -2.12 -8.60
N ASN A 63 -38.49 -2.34 -8.52
CA ASN A 63 -39.47 -1.30 -8.19
C ASN A 63 -39.25 -0.75 -6.76
N THR A 64 -38.76 -1.59 -5.83
CA THR A 64 -38.38 -1.16 -4.47
C THR A 64 -37.12 -0.30 -4.47
N VAL A 65 -36.19 -0.54 -5.39
CA VAL A 65 -35.02 0.31 -5.58
C VAL A 65 -35.43 1.65 -6.20
N LEU A 66 -36.24 1.62 -7.26
CA LEU A 66 -36.73 2.81 -7.97
C LEU A 66 -37.56 3.74 -7.09
N SER A 67 -38.37 3.21 -6.16
CA SER A 67 -39.17 4.02 -5.23
C SER A 67 -38.33 4.87 -4.27
N CYS A 68 -37.01 4.68 -4.22
CA CYS A 68 -36.11 5.52 -3.44
C CYS A 68 -35.79 6.88 -4.09
N LEU A 69 -36.17 7.10 -5.35
CA LEU A 69 -36.15 8.41 -6.00
C LEU A 69 -37.56 9.00 -6.03
N MET A 70 -37.67 10.28 -5.68
CA MET A 70 -38.89 11.05 -5.93
C MET A 70 -38.96 11.35 -7.43
N ASP A 71 -40.18 11.37 -8.00
CA ASP A 71 -40.46 11.74 -9.40
C ASP A 71 -40.02 10.76 -10.51
N VAL A 72 -39.81 9.49 -10.19
CA VAL A 72 -39.58 8.44 -11.21
C VAL A 72 -40.84 7.59 -11.39
N ASP A 73 -41.32 7.49 -12.64
CA ASP A 73 -42.31 6.47 -12.99
C ASP A 73 -41.66 5.08 -12.83
N GLN A 74 -42.07 4.36 -11.78
CA GLN A 74 -41.55 3.02 -11.46
C GLN A 74 -41.85 1.99 -12.54
N HIS A 75 -42.73 2.32 -13.51
CA HIS A 75 -43.17 1.41 -14.55
C HIS A 75 -42.45 1.70 -15.88
N ASN A 76 -42.11 2.96 -16.19
CA ASN A 76 -41.48 3.35 -17.45
C ASN A 76 -40.09 3.95 -17.25
N LEU A 77 -39.05 3.15 -17.53
CA LEU A 77 -37.68 3.64 -17.68
C LEU A 77 -37.44 4.19 -19.10
N PRO A 78 -36.47 5.10 -19.29
CA PRO A 78 -36.12 5.59 -20.63
C PRO A 78 -35.78 4.45 -21.61
N ASP A 79 -36.15 4.62 -22.88
CA ASP A 79 -35.82 3.67 -23.95
C ASP A 79 -34.30 3.58 -24.20
N ASP A 80 -33.57 4.68 -23.97
CA ASP A 80 -32.12 4.66 -24.03
C ASP A 80 -31.53 3.88 -22.85
N ARG A 81 -30.77 2.83 -23.18
CA ARG A 81 -30.17 1.93 -22.20
C ARG A 81 -29.20 2.66 -21.26
N GLY A 82 -28.46 3.65 -21.74
CA GLY A 82 -27.52 4.42 -20.95
C GLY A 82 -28.22 5.30 -19.92
N GLU A 83 -29.28 6.00 -20.35
CA GLU A 83 -30.13 6.80 -19.47
C GLU A 83 -30.81 5.94 -18.41
N ALA A 84 -31.37 4.78 -18.80
CA ALA A 84 -31.97 3.85 -17.85
C ALA A 84 -30.95 3.34 -16.81
N ILE A 85 -29.72 3.00 -17.23
CA ILE A 85 -28.64 2.60 -16.32
C ILE A 85 -28.30 3.73 -15.34
N SER A 86 -28.18 4.97 -15.82
CA SER A 86 -27.87 6.13 -14.98
C SER A 86 -28.95 6.38 -13.93
N LEU A 87 -30.22 6.29 -14.32
CA LEU A 87 -31.35 6.48 -13.42
C LEU A 87 -31.44 5.38 -12.36
N VAL A 88 -31.33 4.11 -12.76
CA VAL A 88 -31.33 2.98 -11.82
C VAL A 88 -30.12 3.03 -10.88
N SER A 89 -28.96 3.47 -11.36
CA SER A 89 -27.76 3.65 -10.53
C SER A 89 -27.98 4.69 -9.43
N LYS A 90 -28.60 5.84 -9.74
CA LYS A 90 -28.98 6.86 -8.75
C LYS A 90 -30.00 6.32 -7.73
N ALA A 91 -30.96 5.53 -8.19
CA ALA A 91 -31.94 4.89 -7.32
C ALA A 91 -31.27 3.90 -6.36
N LEU A 92 -30.36 3.08 -6.87
CA LEU A 92 -29.56 2.14 -6.07
C LEU A 92 -28.70 2.89 -5.05
N GLN A 93 -28.08 4.01 -5.42
CA GLN A 93 -27.31 4.85 -4.50
C GLN A 93 -28.16 5.32 -3.30
N SER A 94 -29.36 5.87 -3.58
CA SER A 94 -30.31 6.30 -2.54
C SER A 94 -30.76 5.12 -1.67
N PHE A 95 -31.04 3.97 -2.27
CA PHE A 95 -31.42 2.75 -1.57
C PHE A 95 -30.31 2.25 -0.63
N LEU A 96 -29.07 2.15 -1.10
CA LEU A 96 -27.93 1.70 -0.31
C LEU A 96 -27.65 2.66 0.85
N LYS A 97 -27.70 3.97 0.60
CA LYS A 97 -27.52 4.99 1.64
C LYS A 97 -28.55 4.83 2.76
N LYS A 98 -29.85 4.71 2.43
CA LYS A 98 -30.91 4.51 3.43
C LYS A 98 -30.67 3.26 4.29
N ARG A 99 -30.25 2.15 3.68
CA ARG A 99 -29.95 0.90 4.41
C ARG A 99 -28.73 1.02 5.30
N TYR A 100 -27.68 1.70 4.82
CA TYR A 100 -26.49 1.98 5.61
C TYR A 100 -26.79 2.89 6.80
N ASP A 101 -27.52 3.99 6.59
CA ASP A 101 -27.89 4.96 7.64
C ASP A 101 -28.80 4.31 8.71
N SER A 102 -29.59 3.29 8.34
CA SER A 102 -30.36 2.49 9.31
C SER A 102 -29.54 1.47 10.11
N GLY A 103 -28.25 1.33 9.83
CA GLY A 103 -27.34 0.38 10.49
C GLY A 103 -27.57 -1.08 10.13
N THR A 104 -28.34 -1.37 9.06
CA THR A 104 -28.64 -2.76 8.67
C THR A 104 -27.60 -3.33 7.72
N LEU A 105 -27.09 -2.52 6.80
CA LEU A 105 -26.17 -2.92 5.74
C LEU A 105 -24.73 -3.05 6.26
N VAL A 106 -24.14 -4.25 6.11
CA VAL A 106 -22.73 -4.49 6.46
C VAL A 106 -21.81 -4.65 5.25
N GLY A 107 -22.37 -4.68 4.04
CA GLY A 107 -21.60 -4.74 2.80
C GLY A 107 -22.47 -5.07 1.60
N ALA A 108 -21.97 -4.80 0.40
CA ALA A 108 -22.66 -5.19 -0.83
C ALA A 108 -21.70 -5.75 -1.89
N VAL A 109 -22.16 -6.82 -2.56
CA VAL A 109 -21.45 -7.48 -3.66
C VAL A 109 -22.33 -7.46 -4.90
N GLY A 110 -21.74 -7.25 -6.06
CA GLY A 110 -22.46 -7.29 -7.33
C GLY A 110 -21.75 -8.10 -8.41
N LEU A 111 -22.43 -8.27 -9.54
CA LEU A 111 -21.83 -8.84 -10.74
C LEU A 111 -22.40 -8.19 -12.02
N GLY A 112 -21.58 -8.10 -13.06
CA GLY A 112 -22.06 -7.57 -14.33
C GLY A 112 -21.00 -7.47 -15.43
N GLY A 113 -21.49 -7.30 -16.66
CA GLY A 113 -20.64 -6.84 -17.77
C GLY A 113 -20.29 -5.36 -17.63
N SER A 114 -19.84 -4.70 -18.71
CA SER A 114 -19.53 -3.26 -18.68
C SER A 114 -20.69 -2.39 -18.15
N GLY A 115 -21.90 -2.55 -18.71
CA GLY A 115 -23.06 -1.77 -18.27
C GLY A 115 -23.52 -2.06 -16.83
N GLY A 116 -23.50 -3.34 -16.41
CA GLY A 116 -23.84 -3.71 -15.03
C GLY A 116 -22.80 -3.22 -14.02
N THR A 117 -21.52 -3.27 -14.39
CA THR A 117 -20.42 -2.71 -13.60
C THR A 117 -20.58 -1.21 -13.45
N ALA A 118 -20.86 -0.48 -14.54
CA ALA A 118 -21.11 0.97 -14.49
C ALA A 118 -22.28 1.33 -13.56
N LEU A 119 -23.39 0.60 -13.66
CA LEU A 119 -24.57 0.79 -12.82
C LEU A 119 -24.24 0.59 -11.34
N ILE A 120 -23.64 -0.55 -10.99
CA ILE A 120 -23.44 -0.97 -9.60
C ILE A 120 -22.28 -0.19 -8.96
N ALA A 121 -21.18 0.03 -9.67
CA ALA A 121 -19.98 0.69 -9.14
C ALA A 121 -20.26 2.09 -8.62
N SER A 122 -21.06 2.88 -9.37
CA SER A 122 -21.41 4.24 -8.95
C SER A 122 -22.20 4.28 -7.64
N ALA A 123 -23.06 3.28 -7.41
CA ALA A 123 -23.79 3.18 -6.16
C ALA A 123 -22.91 2.64 -5.02
N LEU A 124 -22.10 1.61 -5.26
CA LEU A 124 -21.25 1.00 -4.23
C LEU A 124 -20.17 1.95 -3.72
N ARG A 125 -19.55 2.76 -4.58
CA ARG A 125 -18.53 3.74 -4.17
C ARG A 125 -19.08 4.88 -3.31
N SER A 126 -20.41 5.05 -3.25
CA SER A 126 -21.05 6.02 -2.36
C SER A 126 -21.13 5.56 -0.90
N LEU A 127 -20.94 4.25 -0.66
CA LEU A 127 -20.86 3.72 0.70
C LEU A 127 -19.52 4.13 1.32
N PRO A 128 -19.48 4.40 2.64
CA PRO A 128 -18.25 4.82 3.31
C PRO A 128 -17.09 3.86 3.14
N LEU A 129 -15.86 4.40 3.17
CA LEU A 129 -14.62 3.62 3.16
C LEU A 129 -14.64 2.57 4.29
N GLY A 130 -14.17 1.37 4.00
CA GLY A 130 -14.13 0.25 4.93
C GLY A 130 -15.35 -0.65 4.84
N VAL A 131 -16.51 -0.17 4.35
CA VAL A 131 -17.65 -1.04 4.06
C VAL A 131 -17.28 -1.99 2.91
N PRO A 132 -17.36 -3.33 3.06
CA PRO A 132 -17.06 -4.28 1.99
C PRO A 132 -17.89 -4.00 0.75
N LYS A 133 -17.21 -3.73 -0.36
CA LYS A 133 -17.79 -3.42 -1.66
C LYS A 133 -17.01 -4.12 -2.77
N LEU A 134 -17.65 -5.07 -3.45
CA LEU A 134 -17.01 -5.92 -4.47
C LEU A 134 -17.92 -6.10 -5.69
N ILE A 135 -17.34 -6.09 -6.91
CA ILE A 135 -18.06 -6.44 -8.14
C ILE A 135 -17.28 -7.51 -8.90
N VAL A 136 -17.95 -8.61 -9.26
CA VAL A 136 -17.42 -9.53 -10.27
C VAL A 136 -17.70 -8.94 -11.65
N SER A 137 -16.65 -8.48 -12.32
CA SER A 137 -16.75 -7.65 -13.53
C SER A 137 -15.99 -8.25 -14.70
N THR A 138 -16.61 -8.20 -15.89
CA THR A 138 -15.93 -8.55 -17.15
C THR A 138 -14.92 -7.51 -17.61
N VAL A 139 -14.94 -6.31 -17.01
CA VAL A 139 -14.08 -5.18 -17.37
C VAL A 139 -13.13 -4.79 -16.23
N ALA A 140 -12.88 -5.71 -15.28
CA ALA A 140 -11.92 -5.49 -14.20
C ALA A 140 -10.47 -5.36 -14.70
N SER A 141 -10.13 -6.00 -15.81
CA SER A 141 -8.81 -5.92 -16.46
C SER A 141 -8.84 -4.88 -17.59
N GLY A 142 -8.69 -3.60 -17.26
CA GLY A 142 -8.75 -2.50 -18.23
C GLY A 142 -8.71 -1.13 -17.55
N HIS A 143 -9.33 -0.13 -18.16
CA HIS A 143 -9.45 1.21 -17.58
C HIS A 143 -10.54 1.23 -16.48
N THR A 144 -10.13 1.11 -15.22
CA THR A 144 -11.04 0.92 -14.09
C THR A 144 -11.35 2.18 -13.29
N THR A 145 -10.63 3.28 -13.52
CA THR A 145 -10.82 4.57 -12.84
C THR A 145 -12.27 5.05 -12.82
N PRO A 146 -13.07 4.96 -13.91
CA PRO A 146 -14.48 5.40 -13.91
C PRO A 146 -15.39 4.58 -12.99
N TYR A 147 -14.99 3.35 -12.64
CA TYR A 147 -15.74 2.46 -11.76
C TYR A 147 -15.30 2.64 -10.31
N VAL A 148 -14.00 2.48 -10.03
CA VAL A 148 -13.44 2.49 -8.66
C VAL A 148 -13.32 3.90 -8.10
N GLY A 149 -12.95 4.88 -8.92
CA GLY A 149 -12.66 6.24 -8.48
C GLY A 149 -11.58 6.26 -7.40
N THR A 150 -11.88 6.92 -6.29
CA THR A 150 -11.03 7.01 -5.08
C THR A 150 -11.49 6.10 -3.95
N SER A 151 -12.44 5.20 -4.23
CA SER A 151 -12.99 4.28 -3.21
C SER A 151 -12.14 3.02 -3.05
N ASP A 152 -12.46 2.24 -2.02
CA ASP A 152 -12.01 0.89 -1.75
C ASP A 152 -12.83 -0.19 -2.50
N LEU A 153 -13.48 0.16 -3.61
CA LEU A 153 -14.22 -0.78 -4.46
C LEU A 153 -13.30 -1.81 -5.10
N VAL A 154 -13.58 -3.09 -4.84
CA VAL A 154 -12.84 -4.21 -5.43
C VAL A 154 -13.53 -4.69 -6.71
N LEU A 155 -12.81 -4.71 -7.83
CA LEU A 155 -13.25 -5.38 -9.05
C LEU A 155 -12.59 -6.76 -9.15
N PHE A 156 -13.38 -7.81 -9.04
CA PHE A 156 -12.95 -9.19 -9.26
C PHE A 156 -13.09 -9.54 -10.75
N PRO A 157 -12.01 -9.88 -11.48
CA PRO A 157 -12.11 -10.27 -12.88
C PRO A 157 -12.98 -11.52 -13.05
N SER A 158 -13.98 -11.46 -13.92
CA SER A 158 -14.84 -12.62 -14.23
C SER A 158 -14.13 -13.70 -15.06
N VAL A 159 -12.99 -13.36 -15.67
CA VAL A 159 -12.16 -14.17 -16.59
C VAL A 159 -12.85 -14.49 -17.92
N VAL A 160 -14.07 -15.00 -17.88
CA VAL A 160 -14.95 -15.20 -19.03
C VAL A 160 -16.14 -14.26 -18.93
N ASP A 161 -16.89 -14.09 -20.02
CA ASP A 161 -18.15 -13.34 -19.97
C ASP A 161 -19.12 -13.97 -18.95
N ILE A 162 -19.95 -13.13 -18.32
CA ILE A 162 -20.94 -13.58 -17.33
C ILE A 162 -22.21 -13.97 -18.09
N CYS A 163 -22.22 -15.23 -18.51
CA CYS A 163 -23.29 -15.85 -19.28
C CYS A 163 -23.44 -17.32 -18.88
N GLY A 164 -24.29 -17.57 -17.89
CA GLY A 164 -24.57 -18.88 -17.29
C GLY A 164 -23.48 -19.40 -16.35
N ILE A 165 -23.83 -20.45 -15.61
CA ILE A 165 -22.90 -21.16 -14.72
C ILE A 165 -22.16 -22.26 -15.47
N ASN A 166 -20.85 -22.07 -15.65
CA ASN A 166 -19.93 -23.02 -16.28
C ASN A 166 -18.76 -23.37 -15.34
N SER A 167 -17.82 -24.19 -15.80
CA SER A 167 -16.68 -24.63 -15.00
C SER A 167 -15.80 -23.47 -14.51
N VAL A 168 -15.67 -22.41 -15.30
CA VAL A 168 -14.88 -21.21 -14.95
C VAL A 168 -15.67 -20.29 -14.04
N SER A 169 -16.89 -19.89 -14.43
CA SER A 169 -17.69 -18.93 -13.64
C SER A 169 -18.04 -19.48 -12.25
N ARG A 170 -18.20 -20.81 -12.10
CA ARG A 170 -18.38 -21.47 -10.80
C ARG A 170 -17.21 -21.22 -9.85
N VAL A 171 -15.97 -21.30 -10.34
CA VAL A 171 -14.76 -21.06 -9.54
C VAL A 171 -14.67 -19.59 -9.17
N ILE A 172 -14.80 -18.70 -10.16
CA ILE A 172 -14.63 -17.26 -9.96
C ILE A 172 -15.69 -16.68 -9.02
N LEU A 173 -16.97 -17.00 -9.22
CA LEU A 173 -18.05 -16.54 -8.34
C LEU A 173 -17.93 -17.12 -6.92
N SER A 174 -17.41 -18.35 -6.78
CA SER A 174 -17.16 -18.93 -5.45
C SER A 174 -16.02 -18.23 -4.71
N ASN A 175 -14.92 -17.91 -5.41
CA ASN A 175 -13.80 -17.17 -4.83
C ASN A 175 -14.21 -15.76 -4.43
N ALA A 176 -14.95 -15.05 -5.30
CA ALA A 176 -15.47 -13.73 -5.00
C ALA A 176 -16.42 -13.74 -3.78
N ALA A 177 -17.31 -14.73 -3.70
CA ALA A 177 -18.19 -14.91 -2.54
C ALA A 177 -17.41 -15.16 -1.24
N ALA A 178 -16.39 -16.02 -1.28
CA ALA A 178 -15.55 -16.33 -0.12
C ALA A 178 -14.71 -15.14 0.33
N ALA A 179 -14.09 -14.41 -0.61
CA ALA A 179 -13.35 -13.20 -0.32
C ALA A 179 -14.24 -12.14 0.33
N PHE A 180 -15.42 -11.91 -0.25
CA PHE A 180 -16.40 -10.97 0.30
C PHE A 180 -16.90 -11.39 1.69
N ALA A 181 -17.16 -12.68 1.90
CA ALA A 181 -17.52 -13.22 3.22
C ALA A 181 -16.41 -12.99 4.26
N GLY A 182 -15.15 -13.16 3.87
CA GLY A 182 -13.98 -12.88 4.72
C GLY A 182 -13.90 -11.42 5.12
N MET A 183 -14.10 -10.49 4.18
CA MET A 183 -14.13 -9.05 4.47
C MET A 183 -15.24 -8.71 5.47
N VAL A 184 -16.45 -9.23 5.26
CA VAL A 184 -17.60 -9.01 6.16
C VAL A 184 -17.30 -9.60 7.55
N HIS A 185 -16.79 -10.82 7.61
CA HIS A 185 -16.47 -11.47 8.89
C HIS A 185 -15.38 -10.73 9.67
N GLY A 186 -14.31 -10.29 8.99
CA GLY A 186 -13.21 -9.54 9.62
C GLY A 186 -13.69 -8.25 10.28
N ILE A 187 -14.57 -7.50 9.63
CA ILE A 187 -15.14 -6.26 10.19
C ILE A 187 -16.03 -6.55 11.40
N LEU A 188 -16.85 -7.60 11.33
CA LEU A 188 -17.71 -7.98 12.45
C LEU A 188 -16.89 -8.42 13.68
N LEU A 189 -15.77 -9.11 13.48
CA LEU A 189 -14.85 -9.45 14.57
C LEU A 189 -14.17 -8.20 15.16
N ALA A 190 -13.61 -7.34 14.32
CA ALA A 190 -12.93 -6.11 14.75
C ALA A 190 -13.86 -5.16 15.52
N SER A 191 -15.16 -5.13 15.20
CA SER A 191 -16.13 -4.31 15.92
C SER A 191 -16.36 -4.73 17.39
N ASN A 192 -15.95 -5.95 17.77
CA ASN A 192 -16.05 -6.46 19.14
C ASN A 192 -14.77 -6.25 19.97
N GLU A 193 -13.65 -5.88 19.34
CA GLU A 193 -12.41 -5.55 20.04
C GLU A 193 -12.39 -4.05 20.32
N SER A 194 -12.58 -3.68 21.59
CA SER A 194 -12.43 -2.31 22.05
C SER A 194 -10.94 -1.96 22.07
N ASP A 195 -10.40 -1.49 20.95
CA ASP A 195 -9.05 -0.92 20.94
C ASP A 195 -9.07 0.41 21.71
N GLU A 196 -8.54 0.38 22.95
CA GLU A 196 -8.34 1.52 23.85
C GLU A 196 -7.16 2.42 23.41
N THR A 197 -6.62 2.26 22.20
CA THR A 197 -5.61 3.19 21.69
C THR A 197 -6.29 4.44 21.15
N ALA A 198 -6.09 5.58 21.83
CA ALA A 198 -6.54 6.88 21.36
C ALA A 198 -6.02 7.14 19.93
N THR A 199 -6.92 7.17 18.95
CA THR A 199 -6.61 7.51 17.55
C THR A 199 -6.09 8.94 17.51
N LYS A 200 -4.87 9.14 17.01
CA LYS A 200 -4.32 10.48 16.78
C LYS A 200 -5.20 11.23 15.78
N PRO A 201 -5.41 12.54 15.93
CA PRO A 201 -6.09 13.32 14.90
C PRO A 201 -5.26 13.30 13.60
N THR A 202 -5.92 12.98 12.49
CA THR A 202 -5.33 12.81 11.17
C THR A 202 -5.54 14.07 10.32
N ILE A 203 -4.44 14.58 9.74
CA ILE A 203 -4.41 15.79 8.92
C ILE A 203 -4.13 15.45 7.47
N GLY A 204 -4.99 15.93 6.56
CA GLY A 204 -4.78 15.82 5.12
C GLY A 204 -3.87 16.94 4.60
N ILE A 205 -2.88 16.61 3.77
CA ILE A 205 -1.92 17.57 3.20
C ILE A 205 -1.82 17.36 1.69
N THR A 206 -2.01 18.41 0.89
CA THR A 206 -1.82 18.34 -0.57
C THR A 206 -0.38 18.68 -0.98
N MET A 207 0.14 17.97 -1.97
CA MET A 207 1.54 18.03 -2.38
C MET A 207 1.70 17.95 -3.90
N PHE A 208 2.77 18.55 -4.41
CA PHE A 208 3.29 18.33 -5.75
C PHE A 208 4.83 18.27 -5.70
N GLY A 209 5.49 17.74 -6.73
CA GLY A 209 6.95 17.62 -6.74
C GLY A 209 7.67 18.95 -6.44
N VAL A 210 7.12 20.05 -6.95
CA VAL A 210 7.64 21.42 -6.77
C VAL A 210 7.31 22.06 -5.41
N THR A 211 6.47 21.44 -4.57
CA THR A 211 6.13 21.88 -3.21
C THR A 211 6.55 20.86 -2.14
N THR A 212 7.24 19.79 -2.55
CA THR A 212 7.70 18.71 -1.65
C THR A 212 8.53 19.21 -0.46
N PRO A 213 9.46 20.19 -0.60
CA PRO A 213 10.20 20.71 0.55
C PRO A 213 9.27 21.29 1.64
N CYS A 214 8.28 22.10 1.24
CA CYS A 214 7.27 22.65 2.14
C CYS A 214 6.47 21.53 2.83
N VAL A 215 5.94 20.58 2.05
CA VAL A 215 5.10 19.50 2.56
C VAL A 215 5.85 18.58 3.52
N ASN A 216 7.10 18.21 3.22
CA ASN A 216 7.89 17.39 4.12
C ASN A 216 8.16 18.09 5.45
N ALA A 217 8.51 19.39 5.42
CA ALA A 217 8.69 20.16 6.64
C ALA A 217 7.39 20.28 7.47
N VAL A 218 6.24 20.52 6.83
CA VAL A 218 4.92 20.53 7.46
C VAL A 218 4.61 19.17 8.09
N LYS A 219 4.78 18.08 7.33
CA LYS A 219 4.52 16.70 7.75
C LYS A 219 5.34 16.34 8.98
N ASP A 220 6.65 16.58 8.93
CA ASP A 220 7.57 16.26 10.01
C ASP A 220 7.25 17.06 11.27
N ARG A 221 6.83 18.32 11.12
CA ARG A 221 6.40 19.14 12.25
C ARG A 221 5.10 18.64 12.86
N LEU A 222 4.05 18.40 12.08
CA LEU A 222 2.77 17.86 12.59
C LEU A 222 2.94 16.51 13.30
N ASN A 223 3.79 15.64 12.77
CA ASN A 223 4.10 14.36 13.42
C ASN A 223 4.76 14.55 14.79
N LYS A 224 5.64 15.56 14.95
CA LYS A 224 6.24 15.92 16.25
C LYS A 224 5.19 16.48 17.23
N GLU A 225 4.20 17.19 16.72
CA GLU A 225 3.06 17.73 17.49
C GLU A 225 1.99 16.66 17.81
N GLY A 226 2.22 15.40 17.40
CA GLY A 226 1.37 14.26 17.77
C GLY A 226 0.21 13.98 16.82
N TYR A 227 0.16 14.64 15.66
CA TYR A 227 -0.81 14.36 14.62
C TYR A 227 -0.38 13.19 13.72
N GLU A 228 -1.35 12.51 13.12
CA GLU A 228 -1.12 11.66 11.97
C GLU A 228 -1.29 12.49 10.69
N THR A 229 -0.54 12.17 9.63
CA THR A 229 -0.59 12.93 8.36
C THR A 229 -0.84 12.00 7.18
N LEU A 230 -1.78 12.37 6.32
CA LEU A 230 -2.01 11.75 5.02
C LEU A 230 -1.66 12.74 3.92
N VAL A 231 -0.69 12.39 3.06
CA VAL A 231 -0.21 13.26 1.98
C VAL A 231 -0.84 12.83 0.66
N PHE A 232 -1.42 13.78 -0.06
CA PHE A 232 -2.13 13.59 -1.32
C PHE A 232 -1.42 14.31 -2.45
N HIS A 233 -1.06 13.57 -3.50
CA HIS A 233 -0.51 14.18 -4.70
C HIS A 233 -1.61 14.92 -5.47
N ALA A 234 -1.46 16.22 -5.70
CA ALA A 234 -2.47 17.11 -6.27
C ALA A 234 -2.64 16.92 -7.79
N THR A 235 -3.09 15.74 -8.21
CA THR A 235 -3.23 15.31 -9.62
C THR A 235 -4.68 15.23 -10.10
N GLY A 236 -5.59 15.98 -9.47
CA GLY A 236 -7.04 15.94 -9.64
C GLY A 236 -7.69 14.85 -8.79
N VAL A 237 -7.14 13.64 -8.85
CA VAL A 237 -7.61 12.49 -8.06
C VAL A 237 -7.22 12.60 -6.59
N GLY A 238 -6.02 13.12 -6.29
CA GLY A 238 -5.55 13.22 -4.91
C GLY A 238 -6.36 14.19 -4.05
N GLY A 239 -6.71 15.37 -4.58
CA GLY A 239 -7.62 16.30 -3.89
C GLY A 239 -8.99 15.66 -3.62
N LYS A 240 -9.54 14.93 -4.60
CA LYS A 240 -10.82 14.20 -4.41
C LYS A 240 -10.70 13.09 -3.36
N ALA A 241 -9.61 12.33 -3.35
CA ALA A 241 -9.38 11.28 -2.37
C ALA A 241 -9.30 11.86 -0.94
N MET A 242 -8.60 12.98 -0.77
CA MET A 242 -8.55 13.70 0.51
C MET A 242 -9.95 14.12 0.96
N GLU A 243 -10.75 14.71 0.07
CA GLU A 243 -12.09 15.17 0.38
C GLU A 243 -13.07 14.05 0.71
N GLU A 244 -12.98 12.90 0.05
CA GLU A 244 -13.78 11.72 0.44
C GLU A 244 -13.42 11.22 1.84
N LEU A 245 -12.15 11.26 2.21
CA LEU A 245 -11.71 10.89 3.56
C LEU A 245 -12.15 11.92 4.61
N VAL A 246 -12.28 13.20 4.24
CA VAL A 246 -12.93 14.21 5.07
C VAL A 246 -14.41 13.89 5.27
N ARG A 247 -15.16 13.60 4.19
CA ARG A 247 -16.59 13.20 4.29
C ARG A 247 -16.78 11.94 5.11
N GLY A 248 -15.83 11.00 5.02
CA GLY A 248 -15.82 9.78 5.83
C GLY A 248 -15.41 9.98 7.29
N GLY A 249 -15.00 11.19 7.68
CA GLY A 249 -14.55 11.50 9.05
C GLY A 249 -13.18 10.94 9.41
N PHE A 250 -12.42 10.43 8.43
CA PHE A 250 -11.05 9.92 8.63
C PHE A 250 -10.03 11.04 8.77
N ILE A 251 -10.29 12.21 8.17
CA ILE A 251 -9.44 13.40 8.29
C ILE A 251 -10.18 14.46 9.13
N GLN A 252 -9.52 14.95 10.19
CA GLN A 252 -10.11 15.94 11.13
C GLN A 252 -9.58 17.37 10.92
N GLY A 253 -8.62 17.57 10.03
CA GLY A 253 -8.14 18.89 9.62
C GLY A 253 -7.38 18.82 8.31
N VAL A 254 -7.29 19.93 7.59
CA VAL A 254 -6.62 19.97 6.28
C VAL A 254 -5.61 21.12 6.23
N LEU A 255 -4.43 20.80 5.72
CA LEU A 255 -3.37 21.70 5.30
C LEU A 255 -3.23 21.61 3.77
N ASP A 256 -4.09 22.32 3.06
CA ASP A 256 -4.12 22.32 1.59
C ASP A 256 -3.02 23.25 1.05
N ALA A 257 -1.76 22.79 1.13
CA ALA A 257 -0.58 23.55 0.73
C ALA A 257 -0.47 23.72 -0.79
N THR A 258 -1.02 22.78 -1.55
CA THR A 258 -0.86 22.69 -3.01
C THR A 258 -2.22 22.60 -3.71
N THR A 259 -2.68 23.74 -4.23
CA THR A 259 -4.02 23.91 -4.83
C THR A 259 -3.99 23.90 -6.37
N THR A 260 -2.90 23.43 -6.98
CA THR A 260 -2.67 23.39 -8.44
C THR A 260 -3.80 22.79 -9.28
N GLU A 261 -4.59 21.86 -8.73
CA GLU A 261 -5.70 21.21 -9.45
C GLU A 261 -6.79 22.22 -9.87
N VAL A 262 -6.86 23.39 -9.20
CA VAL A 262 -7.71 24.52 -9.58
C VAL A 262 -7.24 25.17 -10.89
N ALA A 263 -5.92 25.27 -11.10
CA ALA A 263 -5.37 25.80 -12.35
C ALA A 263 -5.73 24.91 -13.53
N ASP A 264 -5.54 23.60 -13.37
CA ASP A 264 -5.95 22.61 -14.36
C ASP A 264 -7.47 22.63 -14.62
N TYR A 265 -8.32 22.75 -13.60
CA TYR A 265 -9.77 22.83 -13.79
C TYR A 265 -10.20 24.07 -14.61
N ILE A 266 -9.62 25.23 -14.33
CA ILE A 266 -10.01 26.49 -14.97
C ILE A 266 -9.47 26.62 -16.39
N VAL A 267 -8.26 26.11 -16.65
CA VAL A 267 -7.59 26.25 -17.96
C VAL A 267 -7.82 25.04 -18.86
N GLY A 268 -8.12 23.87 -18.31
CA GLY A 268 -8.33 22.62 -19.05
C GLY A 268 -7.10 21.70 -19.08
N GLY A 269 -6.38 21.59 -17.96
CA GLY A 269 -5.29 20.64 -17.77
C GLY A 269 -5.75 19.21 -17.46
N VAL A 270 -4.82 18.27 -17.47
CA VAL A 270 -5.09 16.81 -17.31
C VAL A 270 -5.20 16.37 -15.85
N MET A 271 -4.81 17.20 -14.90
CA MET A 271 -4.82 16.96 -13.45
C MET A 271 -5.85 17.84 -12.74
N ALA A 272 -6.98 18.11 -13.40
CA ALA A 272 -8.03 18.99 -12.91
C ALA A 272 -8.79 18.42 -11.70
N CYS A 273 -9.12 19.29 -10.75
CA CYS A 273 -10.20 19.01 -9.82
C CYS A 273 -11.57 19.14 -10.54
N ASP A 274 -12.66 19.08 -9.80
CA ASP A 274 -13.98 19.45 -10.30
C ASP A 274 -14.52 20.69 -9.58
N GLU A 275 -15.74 21.10 -9.95
CA GLU A 275 -16.40 22.27 -9.37
C GLU A 275 -16.63 22.15 -7.86
N SER A 276 -16.60 20.95 -7.29
CA SER A 276 -16.88 20.69 -5.88
C SER A 276 -15.67 20.85 -4.96
N ARG A 277 -14.48 21.13 -5.53
CA ARG A 277 -13.25 21.34 -4.75
C ARG A 277 -13.48 22.35 -3.60
N PHE A 278 -13.01 21.96 -2.43
CA PHE A 278 -13.15 22.54 -1.08
C PHE A 278 -14.50 22.31 -0.38
N ASP A 279 -15.56 21.89 -1.08
CA ASP A 279 -16.90 21.78 -0.49
C ASP A 279 -16.95 20.75 0.64
N ALA A 280 -16.28 19.59 0.48
CA ALA A 280 -16.24 18.57 1.54
C ALA A 280 -15.67 19.09 2.85
N ILE A 281 -14.61 19.90 2.77
CA ILE A 281 -13.91 20.47 3.93
C ILE A 281 -14.82 21.49 4.61
N ILE A 282 -15.45 22.35 3.82
CA ILE A 282 -16.38 23.39 4.27
C ILE A 282 -17.62 22.78 4.93
N ASP A 283 -18.25 21.80 4.27
CA ASP A 283 -19.49 21.16 4.71
C ASP A 283 -19.29 20.38 6.02
N ASN A 284 -18.13 19.72 6.17
CA ASN A 284 -17.77 18.98 7.39
C ASN A 284 -17.22 19.89 8.50
N LYS A 285 -17.04 21.19 8.24
CA LYS A 285 -16.64 22.20 9.23
C LYS A 285 -15.34 21.88 9.95
N ILE A 286 -14.40 21.22 9.28
CA ILE A 286 -13.09 20.93 9.86
C ILE A 286 -12.15 22.14 9.69
N PRO A 287 -11.11 22.28 10.54
CA PRO A 287 -10.09 23.32 10.41
C PRO A 287 -9.35 23.22 9.07
N LEU A 288 -9.20 24.35 8.38
CA LEU A 288 -8.53 24.45 7.09
C LEU A 288 -7.45 25.52 7.09
N VAL A 289 -6.21 25.12 6.83
CA VAL A 289 -5.16 26.04 6.39
C VAL A 289 -4.92 25.82 4.90
N LEU A 290 -5.05 26.88 4.11
CA LEU A 290 -4.92 26.83 2.65
C LEU A 290 -3.73 27.66 2.17
N SER A 291 -3.04 27.18 1.15
CA SER A 291 -2.04 27.95 0.41
C SER A 291 -2.25 27.81 -1.11
N VAL A 292 -1.30 28.35 -1.88
CA VAL A 292 -1.38 28.56 -3.33
C VAL A 292 -0.30 27.78 -4.08
N GLY A 293 0.21 26.71 -3.49
CA GLY A 293 1.30 25.93 -4.04
C GLY A 293 1.01 25.41 -5.44
N ALA A 294 1.98 25.57 -6.32
CA ALA A 294 1.95 25.15 -7.72
C ALA A 294 0.82 25.77 -8.58
N LEU A 295 0.12 26.82 -8.14
CA LEU A 295 -0.85 27.53 -9.01
C LEU A 295 -0.20 28.27 -10.20
N ASP A 296 1.13 28.28 -10.28
CA ASP A 296 1.90 28.77 -11.41
C ASP A 296 1.89 27.82 -12.63
N MET A 297 1.33 26.62 -12.52
CA MET A 297 1.35 25.63 -13.61
C MET A 297 0.00 24.99 -13.90
N VAL A 298 -0.21 24.68 -15.18
CA VAL A 298 -1.27 23.78 -15.68
C VAL A 298 -0.59 22.56 -16.28
N ASN A 299 -1.10 21.37 -15.94
CA ASN A 299 -0.48 20.11 -16.33
C ASN A 299 -1.07 19.59 -17.65
N PHE A 300 -0.19 19.15 -18.55
CA PHE A 300 -0.53 18.41 -19.75
C PHE A 300 0.28 17.12 -19.83
N GLY A 301 -0.08 16.26 -20.79
CA GLY A 301 0.71 15.07 -21.12
C GLY A 301 2.03 15.42 -21.82
N SER A 302 2.47 14.56 -22.74
CA SER A 302 3.63 14.86 -23.58
C SER A 302 3.41 16.15 -24.37
N ARG A 303 4.49 16.82 -24.79
CA ARG A 303 4.43 18.11 -25.47
C ARG A 303 3.46 18.13 -26.66
N ASP A 304 3.38 17.03 -27.39
CA ASP A 304 2.54 16.89 -28.59
C ASP A 304 1.03 16.75 -28.27
N THR A 305 0.69 16.48 -27.00
CA THR A 305 -0.71 16.42 -26.54
C THR A 305 -1.25 17.77 -26.09
N ILE A 306 -0.40 18.80 -26.02
CA ILE A 306 -0.83 20.15 -25.62
C ILE A 306 -1.80 20.69 -26.69
N PRO A 307 -3.01 21.14 -26.29
CA PRO A 307 -3.96 21.73 -27.22
C PRO A 307 -3.35 22.86 -28.06
N PRO A 308 -3.62 22.95 -29.39
CA PRO A 308 -3.02 23.96 -30.26
C PRO A 308 -3.19 25.41 -29.79
N ALA A 309 -4.29 25.71 -29.08
CA ALA A 309 -4.55 27.02 -28.47
C ALA A 309 -3.51 27.45 -27.43
N PHE A 310 -2.72 26.51 -26.92
CA PHE A 310 -1.69 26.72 -25.90
C PHE A 310 -0.27 26.55 -26.43
N ALA A 311 -0.08 26.32 -27.74
CA ALA A 311 1.23 26.01 -28.32
C ALA A 311 2.28 27.12 -28.10
N ASP A 312 1.84 28.39 -28.12
CA ASP A 312 2.72 29.56 -27.94
C ASP A 312 2.96 29.95 -26.47
N ARG A 313 2.41 29.17 -25.53
CA ARG A 313 2.57 29.43 -24.10
C ARG A 313 3.95 29.01 -23.61
N LYS A 314 4.35 29.50 -22.44
CA LYS A 314 5.61 29.12 -21.79
C LYS A 314 5.49 27.70 -21.23
N ILE A 315 6.02 26.74 -22.00
CA ILE A 315 6.01 25.32 -21.66
C ILE A 315 7.35 24.89 -21.05
N HIS A 316 7.29 24.21 -19.91
CA HIS A 316 8.40 23.48 -19.31
C HIS A 316 8.14 21.97 -19.45
N VAL A 317 8.98 21.27 -20.20
CA VAL A 317 8.89 19.81 -20.34
C VAL A 317 9.52 19.18 -19.10
N HIS A 318 8.70 18.62 -18.21
CA HIS A 318 9.18 18.01 -16.98
C HIS A 318 9.79 16.62 -17.28
N ASN A 319 9.12 15.84 -18.12
CA ASN A 319 9.61 14.58 -18.67
C ASN A 319 8.89 14.28 -20.01
N GLU A 320 9.17 13.13 -20.63
CA GLU A 320 8.56 12.76 -21.92
C GLU A 320 7.02 12.66 -21.88
N GLN A 321 6.44 12.39 -20.71
CA GLN A 321 5.01 12.19 -20.52
C GLN A 321 4.28 13.39 -19.92
N VAL A 322 5.00 14.39 -19.38
CA VAL A 322 4.41 15.50 -18.63
C VAL A 322 5.05 16.83 -19.03
N SER A 323 4.20 17.75 -19.47
CA SER A 323 4.57 19.13 -19.78
C SER A 323 3.77 20.09 -18.90
N LEU A 324 4.46 21.07 -18.34
CA LEU A 324 3.87 22.11 -17.49
C LEU A 324 3.73 23.39 -18.33
N MET A 325 2.60 24.06 -18.21
CA MET A 325 2.35 25.36 -18.85
C MET A 325 2.25 26.45 -17.79
N ARG A 326 3.05 27.53 -17.91
CA ARG A 326 3.02 28.66 -16.97
C ARG A 326 1.67 29.37 -17.04
N THR A 327 1.02 29.56 -15.90
CA THR A 327 -0.23 30.34 -15.77
C THR A 327 0.04 31.84 -15.89
N THR A 328 -0.91 32.56 -16.47
CA THR A 328 -0.87 34.01 -16.69
C THR A 328 -1.50 34.80 -15.54
N VAL A 329 -1.27 36.11 -15.52
CA VAL A 329 -1.93 37.06 -14.61
C VAL A 329 -3.46 36.92 -14.63
N GLU A 330 -4.08 36.87 -15.82
CA GLU A 330 -5.54 36.78 -15.95
C GLU A 330 -6.11 35.42 -15.50
N GLU A 331 -5.37 34.33 -15.70
CA GLU A 331 -5.74 33.01 -15.17
C GLU A 331 -5.64 32.99 -13.64
N ASN A 332 -4.59 33.59 -13.07
CA ASN A 332 -4.41 33.70 -11.62
C ASN A 332 -5.56 34.48 -10.93
N LYS A 333 -6.11 35.53 -11.57
CA LYS A 333 -7.32 36.21 -11.10
C LYS A 333 -8.52 35.25 -11.03
N LYS A 334 -8.68 34.38 -12.03
CA LYS A 334 -9.76 33.36 -12.06
C LYS A 334 -9.56 32.33 -10.95
N PHE A 335 -8.33 31.90 -10.69
CA PHE A 335 -8.02 30.95 -9.61
C PHE A 335 -8.35 31.55 -8.25
N ALA A 336 -7.92 32.80 -8.02
CA ALA A 336 -8.25 33.55 -6.81
C ALA A 336 -9.76 33.65 -6.60
N LYS A 337 -10.51 33.98 -7.67
CA LYS A 337 -11.96 34.05 -7.61
C LYS A 337 -12.60 32.71 -7.24
N PHE A 338 -12.20 31.62 -7.88
CA PHE A 338 -12.74 30.29 -7.58
C PHE A 338 -12.50 29.90 -6.12
N ILE A 339 -11.27 30.06 -5.63
CA ILE A 339 -10.90 29.75 -4.24
C ILE A 339 -11.69 30.66 -3.28
N ALA A 340 -11.73 31.97 -3.51
CA ALA A 340 -12.43 32.91 -2.64
C ALA A 340 -13.94 32.64 -2.59
N ASP A 341 -14.58 32.34 -3.73
CA ASP A 341 -16.01 32.02 -3.81
C ASP A 341 -16.36 30.78 -2.96
N LYS A 342 -15.43 29.82 -2.84
CA LYS A 342 -15.56 28.64 -1.96
C LYS A 342 -15.30 29.00 -0.50
N ILE A 343 -14.15 29.58 -0.19
CA ILE A 343 -13.74 29.88 1.19
C ILE A 343 -14.69 30.85 1.90
N ASN A 344 -15.29 31.80 1.18
CA ASN A 344 -16.28 32.73 1.74
C ASN A 344 -17.56 32.04 2.25
N LYS A 345 -17.85 30.81 1.80
CA LYS A 345 -18.96 29.99 2.28
C LYS A 345 -18.62 29.21 3.56
N SER A 346 -17.35 29.19 3.97
CA SER A 346 -16.93 28.44 5.17
C SER A 346 -17.57 28.99 6.43
N SER A 347 -18.06 28.07 7.26
CA SER A 347 -18.55 28.32 8.62
C SER A 347 -17.61 27.80 9.71
N SER A 348 -16.48 27.20 9.33
CA SER A 348 -15.39 26.78 10.22
C SER A 348 -14.17 27.70 10.08
N LYS A 349 -13.21 27.56 11.00
CA LYS A 349 -12.00 28.36 11.01
C LYS A 349 -11.13 28.05 9.78
N VAL A 350 -10.80 29.09 9.01
CA VAL A 350 -9.95 29.03 7.83
C VAL A 350 -8.85 30.08 7.94
N THR A 351 -7.61 29.67 7.70
CA THR A 351 -6.48 30.60 7.52
C THR A 351 -5.82 30.36 6.16
N VAL A 352 -5.78 31.40 5.34
CA VAL A 352 -5.10 31.37 4.04
C VAL A 352 -3.70 31.97 4.19
N CYS A 353 -2.66 31.17 3.95
CA CYS A 353 -1.26 31.59 4.04
C CYS A 353 -0.67 31.75 2.64
N LEU A 354 -0.16 32.94 2.34
CA LEU A 354 0.24 33.38 1.00
C LEU A 354 1.74 33.70 0.96
N PRO A 355 2.59 32.93 0.25
CA PRO A 355 4.04 33.14 0.20
C PRO A 355 4.41 34.18 -0.86
N GLN A 356 4.94 35.34 -0.42
CA GLN A 356 5.21 36.48 -1.28
C GLN A 356 6.38 36.31 -2.26
N LYS A 357 7.30 35.37 -2.01
CA LYS A 357 8.52 35.23 -2.84
C LYS A 357 8.43 34.16 -3.92
N GLY A 358 7.32 33.42 -3.99
CA GLY A 358 7.08 32.40 -5.01
C GLY A 358 6.28 31.20 -4.49
N ILE A 359 5.58 30.54 -5.41
CA ILE A 359 4.56 29.52 -5.09
C ILE A 359 4.95 28.10 -5.54
N SER A 360 6.14 27.90 -6.10
CA SER A 360 6.65 26.58 -6.49
C SER A 360 8.18 26.59 -6.61
N ALA A 361 8.83 25.42 -6.59
CA ALA A 361 10.27 25.31 -6.84
C ALA A 361 10.71 25.90 -8.20
N ILE A 362 9.80 26.01 -9.18
CA ILE A 362 10.09 26.59 -10.50
C ILE A 362 9.61 28.04 -10.64
N ASP A 363 8.93 28.60 -9.64
CA ASP A 363 8.56 30.02 -9.49
C ASP A 363 9.48 30.71 -8.46
N ALA A 364 10.78 30.72 -8.74
CA ALA A 364 11.79 31.35 -7.89
C ALA A 364 12.83 32.09 -8.76
N PRO A 365 13.53 33.12 -8.26
CA PRO A 365 14.51 33.88 -9.05
C PRO A 365 15.47 32.98 -9.85
N GLY A 366 15.50 33.15 -11.18
CA GLY A 366 16.32 32.36 -12.09
C GLY A 366 15.68 31.05 -12.59
N MET A 367 14.50 30.68 -12.08
CA MET A 367 13.79 29.47 -12.49
C MET A 367 12.81 29.73 -13.64
N PRO A 368 12.43 28.68 -14.41
CA PRO A 368 11.66 28.85 -15.65
C PRO A 368 10.31 29.52 -15.47
N PHE A 369 9.62 29.35 -14.35
CA PHE A 369 8.26 29.87 -14.14
C PHE A 369 8.22 31.12 -13.25
N TYR A 370 9.38 31.69 -12.89
CA TYR A 370 9.44 32.90 -12.10
C TYR A 370 8.72 34.07 -12.78
N ASP A 371 7.62 34.50 -12.17
CA ASP A 371 6.82 35.63 -12.61
C ASP A 371 6.21 36.35 -11.38
N PRO A 372 6.94 37.34 -10.82
CA PRO A 372 6.46 38.12 -9.68
C PRO A 372 5.15 38.87 -9.93
N GLU A 373 4.85 39.21 -11.18
CA GLU A 373 3.60 39.91 -11.53
C GLU A 373 2.40 38.96 -11.40
N ALA A 374 2.50 37.76 -11.96
CA ALA A 374 1.47 36.73 -11.80
C ALA A 374 1.28 36.34 -10.33
N THR A 375 2.38 36.12 -9.60
CA THR A 375 2.34 35.76 -8.18
C THR A 375 1.74 36.89 -7.34
N SER A 376 2.21 38.13 -7.48
CA SER A 376 1.65 39.27 -6.72
C SER A 376 0.17 39.52 -7.03
N THR A 377 -0.25 39.32 -8.29
CA THR A 377 -1.68 39.41 -8.67
C THR A 377 -2.50 38.34 -7.95
N LEU A 378 -2.07 37.08 -7.99
CA LEU A 378 -2.78 35.98 -7.30
C LEU A 378 -2.97 36.28 -5.82
N LEU A 379 -1.89 36.68 -5.13
CA LEU A 379 -1.94 36.94 -3.70
C LEU A 379 -2.80 38.17 -3.39
N GLY A 380 -2.70 39.23 -4.19
CA GLY A 380 -3.47 40.47 -4.05
C GLY A 380 -4.97 40.26 -4.23
N GLU A 381 -5.36 39.45 -5.22
CA GLU A 381 -6.76 39.09 -5.47
C GLU A 381 -7.33 38.25 -4.32
N LEU A 382 -6.63 37.21 -3.87
CA LEU A 382 -7.07 36.41 -2.69
C LEU A 382 -7.18 37.26 -1.43
N ASN A 383 -6.23 38.16 -1.22
CA ASN A 383 -6.21 39.09 -0.09
C ASN A 383 -7.41 40.06 -0.09
N THR A 384 -7.96 40.37 -1.27
CA THR A 384 -9.08 41.30 -1.47
C THR A 384 -10.44 40.58 -1.50
N LEU A 385 -10.53 39.44 -2.17
CA LEU A 385 -11.78 38.71 -2.40
C LEU A 385 -12.23 37.88 -1.18
N ILE A 386 -11.31 37.43 -0.33
CA ILE A 386 -11.65 36.69 0.88
C ILE A 386 -12.17 37.64 1.96
N GLN A 387 -13.41 37.44 2.38
CA GLN A 387 -14.10 38.24 3.38
C GLN A 387 -13.63 37.85 4.79
N ARG A 388 -12.69 38.62 5.33
CA ARG A 388 -12.11 38.41 6.66
C ARG A 388 -13.12 38.65 7.77
N ASN A 389 -13.09 37.78 8.78
CA ASN A 389 -13.85 37.86 10.01
C ASN A 389 -13.20 36.98 11.09
N ASP A 390 -13.85 36.77 12.22
CA ASP A 390 -13.32 36.00 13.35
C ASP A 390 -12.94 34.54 13.01
N ILE A 391 -13.50 33.98 11.93
CA ILE A 391 -13.23 32.61 11.48
C ILE A 391 -12.43 32.55 10.18
N ARG A 392 -12.15 33.66 9.50
CA ARG A 392 -11.43 33.70 8.22
C ARG A 392 -10.32 34.73 8.25
N GLU A 393 -9.10 34.24 8.13
CA GLU A 393 -7.88 35.06 8.13
C GLU A 393 -7.09 34.86 6.82
N VAL A 394 -6.44 35.92 6.35
CA VAL A 394 -5.47 35.87 5.25
C VAL A 394 -4.14 36.45 5.73
N LYS A 395 -3.07 35.66 5.61
CA LYS A 395 -1.70 36.01 6.01
C LYS A 395 -0.79 36.10 4.79
N LEU A 396 -0.30 37.30 4.50
CA LEU A 396 0.79 37.52 3.54
C LEU A 396 2.12 37.32 4.27
N LEU A 397 2.92 36.36 3.82
CA LEU A 397 4.16 35.95 4.49
C LEU A 397 5.37 36.23 3.59
N PRO A 398 6.45 36.86 4.10
CA PRO A 398 7.60 37.32 3.32
C PRO A 398 8.58 36.19 2.96
N TYR A 399 8.05 35.03 2.60
CA TYR A 399 8.77 33.79 2.33
C TYR A 399 8.39 33.22 0.97
N HIS A 400 9.24 32.35 0.45
CA HIS A 400 8.91 31.44 -0.65
C HIS A 400 8.18 30.22 -0.08
N ILE A 401 7.31 29.57 -0.84
CA ILE A 401 6.51 28.43 -0.33
C ILE A 401 7.38 27.32 0.28
N ASN A 402 8.56 27.09 -0.29
CA ASN A 402 9.51 26.05 0.12
C ASN A 402 10.50 26.50 1.20
N ASP A 403 10.40 27.72 1.71
CA ASP A 403 11.21 28.16 2.86
C ASP A 403 10.70 27.44 4.13
N PRO A 404 11.59 26.90 4.99
CA PRO A 404 11.19 26.25 6.24
C PRO A 404 10.31 27.13 7.15
N GLU A 405 10.53 28.44 7.14
CA GLU A 405 9.74 29.43 7.88
C GLU A 405 8.30 29.49 7.40
N PHE A 406 8.05 29.31 6.10
CA PHE A 406 6.70 29.24 5.56
C PHE A 406 5.99 27.96 5.99
N ALA A 407 6.67 26.82 5.90
CA ALA A 407 6.17 25.54 6.40
C ALA A 407 5.82 25.61 7.89
N ASN A 408 6.66 26.27 8.69
CA ASN A 408 6.36 26.52 10.09
C ASN A 408 5.11 27.40 10.25
N ALA A 409 5.01 28.52 9.52
CA ALA A 409 3.85 29.40 9.61
C ALA A 409 2.52 28.71 9.24
N LEU A 410 2.53 27.76 8.31
CA LEU A 410 1.37 26.92 7.99
C LEU A 410 0.94 26.08 9.21
N VAL A 411 1.89 25.42 9.87
CA VAL A 411 1.59 24.59 11.05
C VAL A 411 1.18 25.46 12.23
N ASP A 412 1.81 26.62 12.45
CA ASP A 412 1.41 27.57 13.51
C ASP A 412 -0.03 28.07 13.30
N ALA A 413 -0.40 28.37 12.05
CA ALA A 413 -1.76 28.73 11.70
C ALA A 413 -2.73 27.58 12.02
N PHE A 414 -2.34 26.33 11.75
CA PHE A 414 -3.15 25.15 12.00
C PHE A 414 -3.32 24.86 13.51
N LEU A 415 -2.23 24.87 14.28
CA LEU A 415 -2.25 24.64 15.73
C LEU A 415 -3.01 25.74 16.50
N GLY A 416 -3.10 26.95 15.93
CA GLY A 416 -3.96 28.02 16.44
C GLY A 416 -5.46 27.75 16.23
N MET A 417 -5.86 26.65 15.61
CA MET A 417 -7.25 26.21 15.44
C MET A 417 -7.53 25.05 16.41
N ASP A 418 -8.56 25.17 17.26
CA ASP A 418 -8.93 24.11 18.20
C ASP A 418 -9.41 22.84 17.44
N VAL A 419 -8.53 21.86 17.24
CA VAL A 419 -8.89 20.55 16.68
C VAL A 419 -9.41 19.68 17.82
N LYS A 420 -10.74 19.54 17.94
CA LYS A 420 -11.33 18.58 18.88
C LYS A 420 -11.12 17.16 18.35
N ALA A 421 -10.54 16.27 19.17
CA ALA A 421 -10.56 14.84 18.91
C ALA A 421 -12.01 14.35 18.84
N SER A 422 -12.37 13.60 17.80
CA SER A 422 -13.72 13.05 17.62
C SER A 422 -13.98 11.94 18.64
N SER A 423 -15.02 12.11 19.47
CA SER A 423 -15.60 11.02 20.25
C SER A 423 -16.53 10.20 19.35
N LYS A 424 -16.12 9.00 18.93
CA LYS A 424 -17.06 8.08 18.27
C LYS A 424 -18.19 7.68 19.24
N ALA A 425 -19.42 7.78 18.77
CA ALA A 425 -20.62 7.30 19.44
C ALA A 425 -20.62 5.76 19.50
N GLN A 426 -20.72 5.19 20.70
CA GLN A 426 -21.01 3.77 20.90
C GLN A 426 -22.50 3.58 21.27
N PRO A 427 -23.18 2.55 20.72
CA PRO A 427 -24.48 2.12 21.21
C PRO A 427 -24.34 1.44 22.59
N GLN A 428 -25.15 1.86 23.56
CA GLN A 428 -25.26 1.22 24.87
C GLN A 428 -25.79 -0.23 24.74
N GLN A 429 -25.11 -1.21 25.35
CA GLN A 429 -25.74 -2.47 25.74
C GLN A 429 -25.28 -2.94 27.13
N ASP A 430 -26.29 -3.32 27.93
CA ASP A 430 -26.23 -3.75 29.31
C ASP A 430 -25.48 -5.07 29.53
N GLY A 431 -24.51 -5.06 30.44
CA GLY A 431 -23.75 -6.24 30.85
C GLY A 431 -24.44 -7.07 31.94
N LYS A 432 -24.84 -8.30 31.61
CA LYS A 432 -25.02 -9.39 32.60
C LYS A 432 -23.91 -10.43 32.44
N LYS A 433 -23.03 -10.51 33.45
CA LYS A 433 -21.95 -11.51 33.60
C LYS A 433 -22.50 -12.93 33.70
N LYS A 434 -21.88 -13.89 33.01
CA LYS A 434 -21.85 -15.32 33.43
C LYS A 434 -20.49 -15.98 33.15
N LYS A 435 -20.17 -16.89 34.07
CA LYS A 435 -18.86 -17.49 34.38
C LYS A 435 -18.44 -18.59 33.39
N SER A 436 -17.13 -18.71 33.23
CA SER A 436 -16.40 -19.80 32.59
C SER A 436 -16.54 -21.14 33.31
N SER A 437 -16.58 -22.24 32.56
CA SER A 437 -16.24 -23.57 33.05
C SER A 437 -15.37 -24.32 32.04
N SER A 438 -14.20 -24.74 32.52
CA SER A 438 -13.20 -25.58 31.88
C SER A 438 -13.66 -27.03 31.72
N GLY A 439 -13.30 -27.67 30.61
CA GLY A 439 -13.39 -29.12 30.45
C GLY A 439 -12.34 -29.63 29.45
N GLN A 440 -11.26 -30.23 29.97
CA GLN A 440 -10.33 -31.08 29.21
C GLN A 440 -10.98 -32.43 28.87
N LYS A 441 -10.78 -32.92 27.65
CA LYS A 441 -10.70 -34.36 27.35
C LYS A 441 -9.72 -34.62 26.19
N SER A 442 -8.76 -35.52 26.45
CA SER A 442 -7.97 -36.30 25.47
C SER A 442 -8.88 -37.35 24.80
N SER A 443 -8.58 -38.07 23.72
CA SER A 443 -7.48 -38.27 22.77
C SER A 443 -8.07 -39.19 21.68
N ASP A 444 -7.76 -39.02 20.39
CA ASP A 444 -7.06 -40.02 19.56
C ASP A 444 -6.87 -39.55 18.11
N LYS A 445 -5.87 -40.14 17.46
CA LYS A 445 -5.16 -39.71 16.26
C LYS A 445 -5.92 -39.93 14.94
N SER A 446 -6.13 -38.82 14.23
CA SER A 446 -5.70 -38.64 12.83
C SER A 446 -5.58 -37.13 12.60
N ILE A 447 -4.38 -36.58 12.78
CA ILE A 447 -4.16 -35.14 12.58
C ILE A 447 -4.21 -34.89 11.08
N ILE A 448 -5.39 -34.48 10.60
CA ILE A 448 -5.49 -33.70 9.38
C ILE A 448 -4.78 -32.40 9.71
N TRP A 449 -3.51 -32.29 9.35
CA TRP A 449 -2.74 -31.07 9.54
C TRP A 449 -3.41 -29.98 8.71
N ARG A 450 -3.95 -28.98 9.40
CA ARG A 450 -4.36 -27.72 8.80
C ARG A 450 -3.18 -26.75 8.97
N PRO A 451 -2.75 -26.05 7.93
CA PRO A 451 -1.74 -25.02 8.08
C PRO A 451 -2.20 -24.02 9.15
N PRO A 452 -1.32 -23.60 10.08
CA PRO A 452 -1.62 -22.47 10.95
C PRO A 452 -2.10 -21.27 10.12
N VAL A 453 -3.01 -20.47 10.65
CA VAL A 453 -3.58 -19.30 9.96
C VAL A 453 -2.48 -18.35 9.45
N ASP A 454 -1.33 -18.34 10.14
CA ASP A 454 -0.16 -17.51 9.81
C ASP A 454 0.74 -18.10 8.69
N PHE A 455 0.55 -19.37 8.32
CA PHE A 455 1.39 -20.11 7.36
C PHE A 455 0.54 -20.96 6.41
N PRO A 456 -0.28 -20.32 5.55
CA PRO A 456 -1.34 -20.98 4.79
C PRO A 456 -0.83 -22.03 3.79
N ASP A 457 0.41 -21.88 3.32
CA ASP A 457 1.00 -22.71 2.26
C ASP A 457 2.14 -23.61 2.77
N ALA A 458 2.36 -23.65 4.08
CA ALA A 458 3.53 -24.31 4.62
C ALA A 458 3.47 -25.83 4.52
N ASN A 459 4.62 -26.45 4.30
CA ASN A 459 4.77 -27.86 4.62
C ASN A 459 4.97 -28.02 6.14
N PRO A 460 4.23 -28.93 6.81
CA PRO A 460 4.39 -29.17 8.25
C PRO A 460 5.85 -29.44 8.67
N GLU A 461 6.60 -30.20 7.88
CA GLU A 461 7.99 -30.54 8.19
C GLU A 461 8.91 -29.33 8.09
N THR A 462 8.74 -28.51 7.04
CA THR A 462 9.50 -27.28 6.84
C THR A 462 9.22 -26.29 7.96
N LEU A 463 7.95 -26.08 8.30
CA LEU A 463 7.56 -25.20 9.39
C LEU A 463 8.09 -25.68 10.75
N GLN A 464 8.08 -26.99 11.01
CA GLN A 464 8.64 -27.57 12.23
C GLN A 464 10.16 -27.37 12.31
N LYS A 465 10.89 -27.57 11.20
CA LYS A 465 12.34 -27.31 11.11
C LYS A 465 12.63 -25.84 11.39
N THR A 466 11.90 -24.92 10.75
CA THR A 466 12.05 -23.46 10.95
C THR A 466 11.83 -23.07 12.41
N ARG A 467 10.76 -23.58 13.05
CA ARG A 467 10.50 -23.34 14.49
C ARG A 467 11.62 -23.87 15.37
N SER A 468 12.14 -25.07 15.08
CA SER A 468 13.27 -25.65 15.81
C SER A 468 14.53 -24.81 15.69
N ILE A 469 14.82 -24.30 14.49
CA ILE A 469 15.98 -23.43 14.24
C ILE A 469 15.81 -22.12 15.01
N LEU A 470 14.67 -21.44 14.85
CA LEU A 470 14.40 -20.17 15.53
C LEU A 470 14.46 -20.29 17.06
N ASN A 471 13.93 -21.37 17.64
CA ASN A 471 14.02 -21.60 19.08
C ASN A 471 15.47 -21.73 19.55
N LYS A 472 16.31 -22.45 18.79
CA LYS A 472 17.74 -22.61 19.09
C LYS A 472 18.47 -21.26 19.01
N LEU A 473 18.21 -20.45 17.98
CA LEU A 473 18.82 -19.13 17.84
C LEU A 473 18.39 -18.18 18.97
N LYS A 474 17.10 -18.17 19.34
CA LYS A 474 16.58 -17.39 20.47
C LYS A 474 17.20 -17.82 21.80
N GLN A 475 17.47 -19.11 21.97
CA GLN A 475 18.17 -19.62 23.15
C GLN A 475 19.59 -19.04 23.25
N TYR A 476 20.36 -19.06 22.15
CA TYR A 476 21.70 -18.46 22.13
C TYR A 476 21.68 -16.98 22.48
N ILE A 477 20.72 -16.23 21.92
CA ILE A 477 20.54 -14.81 22.25
C ILE A 477 20.25 -14.61 23.74
N THR A 478 19.38 -15.46 24.32
CA THR A 478 19.03 -15.40 25.75
C THR A 478 20.23 -15.73 26.64
N GLU A 479 21.12 -16.62 26.20
CA GLU A 479 22.38 -16.99 26.87
C GLU A 479 23.51 -15.97 26.64
N GLY A 480 23.27 -14.90 25.86
CA GLY A 480 24.27 -13.87 25.54
C GLY A 480 25.30 -14.32 24.50
N ILE A 481 25.01 -15.39 23.75
CA ILE A 481 25.85 -15.92 22.69
C ILE A 481 25.41 -15.28 21.35
N PRO A 482 26.30 -14.62 20.60
CA PRO A 482 25.95 -13.99 19.33
C PRO A 482 25.64 -15.04 18.26
N VAL A 483 24.60 -14.78 17.46
CA VAL A 483 24.26 -15.63 16.30
C VAL A 483 25.23 -15.36 15.15
N ILE A 484 25.89 -16.40 14.63
CA ILE A 484 26.86 -16.31 13.54
C ILE A 484 26.32 -16.99 12.29
N GLY A 485 26.08 -16.21 11.25
CA GLY A 485 25.77 -16.72 9.91
C GLY A 485 26.99 -16.61 8.98
N ALA A 486 27.17 -17.59 8.10
CA ALA A 486 28.24 -17.59 7.10
C ALA A 486 27.72 -17.78 5.67
N GLY A 487 28.43 -17.18 4.70
CA GLY A 487 28.22 -17.42 3.28
C GLY A 487 29.23 -18.40 2.72
N ALA A 488 28.78 -19.55 2.20
CA ALA A 488 29.64 -20.59 1.64
C ALA A 488 29.58 -20.65 0.11
N GLY A 489 30.73 -20.48 -0.54
CA GLY A 489 30.91 -20.58 -1.99
C GLY A 489 31.26 -21.98 -2.49
N THR A 490 31.64 -22.89 -1.59
CA THR A 490 32.06 -24.27 -1.91
C THR A 490 31.69 -25.22 -0.77
N GLY A 491 31.63 -26.53 -1.06
CA GLY A 491 31.40 -27.55 -0.02
C GLY A 491 32.49 -27.59 1.07
N ILE A 492 33.75 -27.29 0.72
CA ILE A 492 34.83 -27.23 1.72
C ILE A 492 34.66 -26.03 2.67
N SER A 493 34.24 -24.86 2.16
CA SER A 493 33.88 -23.72 3.00
C SER A 493 32.80 -24.13 4.00
N ALA A 494 31.67 -24.64 3.50
CA ALA A 494 30.51 -25.01 4.33
C ALA A 494 30.86 -26.06 5.40
N LYS A 495 31.65 -27.07 5.05
CA LYS A 495 32.09 -28.12 5.98
C LYS A 495 32.92 -27.55 7.14
N PHE A 496 33.83 -26.62 6.87
CA PHE A 496 34.68 -26.03 7.90
C PHE A 496 34.01 -24.89 8.66
N GLU A 497 33.05 -24.20 8.06
CA GLU A 497 32.15 -23.28 8.76
C GLU A 497 31.31 -24.04 9.79
N GLU A 498 30.73 -25.20 9.42
CA GLU A 498 30.03 -26.09 10.36
C GLU A 498 30.95 -26.60 11.47
N ALA A 499 32.15 -27.06 11.12
CA ALA A 499 33.13 -27.50 12.13
C ALA A 499 33.58 -26.36 13.06
N GLY A 500 33.54 -25.12 12.58
CA GLY A 500 33.82 -23.90 13.34
C GLY A 500 32.66 -23.43 14.22
N GLY A 501 31.49 -24.08 14.15
CA GLY A 501 30.33 -23.77 14.98
C GLY A 501 29.46 -22.64 14.45
N VAL A 502 29.39 -22.45 13.13
CA VAL A 502 28.43 -21.51 12.53
C VAL A 502 26.97 -21.93 12.82
N ASP A 503 26.08 -20.96 13.00
CA ASP A 503 24.66 -21.22 13.30
C ASP A 503 23.80 -21.37 12.05
N LEU A 504 24.17 -20.70 10.95
CA LEU A 504 23.45 -20.64 9.69
C LEU A 504 24.43 -20.55 8.52
N ILE A 505 24.19 -21.29 7.44
CA ILE A 505 24.95 -21.18 6.19
C ILE A 505 24.02 -20.68 5.09
N VAL A 506 24.48 -19.73 4.27
CA VAL A 506 23.78 -19.29 3.06
C VAL A 506 24.65 -19.56 1.85
N VAL A 507 24.09 -20.20 0.82
CA VAL A 507 24.79 -20.48 -0.44
C VAL A 507 24.22 -19.65 -1.58
N TYR A 508 25.11 -19.03 -2.35
CA TYR A 508 24.73 -18.15 -3.46
C TYR A 508 25.88 -17.91 -4.43
N ASN A 509 25.55 -17.42 -5.62
CA ASN A 509 26.48 -17.28 -6.74
C ASN A 509 27.73 -16.44 -6.42
N SER A 510 27.61 -15.36 -5.63
CA SER A 510 28.77 -14.53 -5.28
C SER A 510 29.76 -15.26 -4.37
N GLY A 511 29.30 -16.18 -3.51
CA GLY A 511 30.21 -17.07 -2.78
C GLY A 511 31.07 -17.88 -3.76
N ARG A 512 30.43 -18.51 -4.75
CA ARG A 512 31.12 -19.27 -5.80
C ARG A 512 32.12 -18.42 -6.59
N PHE A 513 31.71 -17.21 -7.00
CA PHE A 513 32.58 -16.28 -7.72
C PHE A 513 33.77 -15.82 -6.89
N ARG A 514 33.60 -15.56 -5.59
CA ARG A 514 34.70 -15.22 -4.68
C ARG A 514 35.71 -16.35 -4.58
N MET A 515 35.24 -17.58 -4.42
CA MET A 515 36.11 -18.75 -4.35
C MET A 515 36.77 -19.08 -5.69
N ALA A 516 36.24 -18.56 -6.80
CA ALA A 516 36.88 -18.54 -8.11
C ALA A 516 37.83 -17.34 -8.33
N GLY A 517 38.11 -16.54 -7.30
CA GLY A 517 39.02 -15.40 -7.37
C GLY A 517 38.42 -14.20 -8.13
N ARG A 518 37.12 -13.94 -8.00
CA ARG A 518 36.43 -12.76 -8.52
C ARG A 518 35.87 -11.90 -7.38
N GLY A 519 35.59 -10.63 -7.67
CA GLY A 519 34.98 -9.72 -6.68
C GLY A 519 33.53 -10.09 -6.36
N SER A 520 33.06 -9.74 -5.16
CA SER A 520 31.68 -10.05 -4.71
C SER A 520 30.60 -9.50 -5.66
N LEU A 521 30.84 -8.33 -6.26
CA LEU A 521 29.87 -7.70 -7.17
C LEU A 521 29.68 -8.48 -8.48
N ALA A 522 30.54 -9.45 -8.80
CA ALA A 522 30.37 -10.29 -9.99
C ALA A 522 29.04 -11.06 -9.98
N GLY A 523 28.53 -11.44 -8.80
CA GLY A 523 27.24 -12.12 -8.74
C GLY A 523 26.03 -11.23 -8.99
N LEU A 524 26.19 -9.90 -9.08
CA LEU A 524 25.13 -8.97 -9.47
C LEU A 524 25.13 -8.65 -10.97
N LEU A 525 26.13 -9.13 -11.70
CA LEU A 525 26.33 -8.85 -13.12
C LEU A 525 25.92 -10.05 -13.99
N PRO A 526 25.65 -9.85 -15.29
CA PRO A 526 25.14 -10.90 -16.19
C PRO A 526 26.23 -11.90 -16.62
N PHE A 527 27.00 -12.42 -15.66
CA PHE A 527 28.01 -13.44 -15.89
C PHE A 527 27.46 -14.87 -15.79
N ALA A 528 26.35 -15.06 -15.07
CA ALA A 528 25.66 -16.34 -14.98
C ALA A 528 24.25 -16.19 -14.39
N ASP A 529 23.41 -17.20 -14.60
CA ASP A 529 22.13 -17.36 -13.89
C ASP A 529 22.40 -17.69 -12.40
N ALA A 530 22.06 -16.76 -11.52
CA ALA A 530 22.27 -16.89 -10.08
C ALA A 530 21.44 -18.03 -9.46
N ASN A 531 20.19 -18.19 -9.88
CA ASN A 531 19.27 -19.19 -9.37
C ASN A 531 19.70 -20.60 -9.81
N ALA A 532 20.16 -20.76 -11.05
CA ALA A 532 20.73 -22.03 -11.53
C ALA A 532 22.00 -22.42 -10.76
N ILE A 533 22.90 -21.47 -10.51
CA ILE A 533 24.12 -21.73 -9.73
C ILE A 533 23.78 -22.25 -8.33
N VAL A 534 22.78 -21.68 -7.66
CA VAL A 534 22.38 -22.11 -6.31
C VAL A 534 21.90 -23.57 -6.32
N LEU A 535 21.15 -23.98 -7.34
CA LEU A 535 20.74 -25.38 -7.51
C LEU A 535 21.96 -26.30 -7.73
N GLU A 536 22.96 -25.87 -8.49
CA GLU A 536 24.19 -26.64 -8.67
C GLU A 536 24.97 -26.78 -7.36
N MET A 537 25.16 -25.66 -6.65
CA MET A 537 25.86 -25.60 -5.37
C MET A 537 25.20 -26.44 -4.28
N ALA A 538 23.88 -26.65 -4.35
CA ALA A 538 23.17 -27.55 -3.45
C ALA A 538 23.78 -28.95 -3.42
N ASN A 539 24.20 -29.48 -4.57
CA ASN A 539 24.84 -30.79 -4.68
C ASN A 539 26.26 -30.83 -4.06
N GLU A 540 26.92 -29.69 -3.95
CA GLU A 540 28.26 -29.57 -3.36
C GLU A 540 28.19 -29.37 -1.84
N VAL A 541 27.15 -28.66 -1.35
CA VAL A 541 27.07 -28.19 0.03
C VAL A 541 26.17 -29.06 0.91
N LEU A 542 24.95 -29.36 0.48
CA LEU A 542 23.99 -30.10 1.31
C LEU A 542 24.49 -31.50 1.72
N PRO A 543 25.23 -32.27 0.89
CA PRO A 543 25.75 -33.56 1.31
C PRO A 543 26.82 -33.50 2.40
N VAL A 544 27.54 -32.38 2.54
CA VAL A 544 28.68 -32.26 3.45
C VAL A 544 28.35 -31.56 4.77
N VAL A 545 27.29 -30.75 4.81
CA VAL A 545 26.75 -30.13 6.04
C VAL A 545 25.77 -31.09 6.70
N LYS A 546 25.87 -31.30 8.02
CA LYS A 546 25.11 -32.35 8.73
C LYS A 546 24.08 -31.83 9.73
N GLY A 547 24.41 -30.79 10.48
CA GLY A 547 23.60 -30.28 11.59
C GLY A 547 23.25 -28.80 11.48
N VAL A 548 23.93 -28.07 10.60
CA VAL A 548 23.69 -26.63 10.41
C VAL A 548 22.63 -26.38 9.33
N PRO A 549 21.65 -25.49 9.59
CA PRO A 549 20.69 -25.05 8.58
C PRO A 549 21.37 -24.35 7.39
N VAL A 550 21.07 -24.82 6.17
CA VAL A 550 21.54 -24.23 4.91
C VAL A 550 20.40 -23.53 4.18
N LEU A 551 20.62 -22.27 3.82
CA LEU A 551 19.68 -21.40 3.13
C LEU A 551 20.16 -21.10 1.70
N ALA A 552 19.22 -20.89 0.79
CA ALA A 552 19.48 -20.52 -0.60
C ALA A 552 19.41 -19.00 -0.79
N GLY A 553 20.43 -18.40 -1.41
CA GLY A 553 20.32 -17.06 -1.98
C GLY A 553 19.50 -17.11 -3.26
N VAL A 554 18.42 -16.34 -3.33
CA VAL A 554 17.48 -16.32 -4.45
C VAL A 554 17.52 -14.97 -5.13
N CYS A 555 17.75 -14.97 -6.45
CA CYS A 555 17.55 -13.81 -7.32
C CYS A 555 16.05 -13.66 -7.59
N ALA A 556 15.36 -12.86 -6.77
CA ALA A 556 13.91 -12.71 -6.85
C ALA A 556 13.44 -11.95 -8.09
N THR A 557 14.30 -11.10 -8.66
CA THR A 557 14.01 -10.28 -9.84
C THR A 557 14.26 -11.00 -11.16
N ASP A 558 14.59 -12.29 -11.13
CA ASP A 558 14.83 -13.10 -12.32
C ASP A 558 13.53 -13.25 -13.16
N PRO A 559 13.44 -12.59 -14.34
CA PRO A 559 12.21 -12.53 -15.12
C PRO A 559 11.85 -13.87 -15.77
N PHE A 560 12.75 -14.85 -15.74
CA PHE A 560 12.55 -16.17 -16.35
C PHE A 560 12.13 -17.23 -15.34
N ARG A 561 11.99 -16.87 -14.05
CA ARG A 561 11.65 -17.82 -12.98
C ARG A 561 10.26 -17.55 -12.42
N ARG A 562 9.47 -18.62 -12.34
CA ARG A 562 8.21 -18.63 -11.59
C ARG A 562 8.54 -18.89 -10.12
N MET A 563 8.61 -17.84 -9.31
CA MET A 563 9.14 -17.93 -7.94
C MET A 563 8.46 -19.00 -7.07
N GLU A 564 7.14 -19.17 -7.15
CA GLU A 564 6.45 -20.21 -6.38
C GLU A 564 6.97 -21.62 -6.69
N TYR A 565 7.23 -21.92 -7.95
CA TYR A 565 7.76 -23.23 -8.36
C TYR A 565 9.21 -23.38 -7.95
N PHE A 566 9.99 -22.30 -8.05
CA PHE A 566 11.39 -22.30 -7.67
C PHE A 566 11.56 -22.50 -6.15
N LEU A 567 10.75 -21.84 -5.32
CA LEU A 567 10.75 -22.04 -3.87
C LEU A 567 10.39 -23.49 -3.50
N LYS A 568 9.37 -24.09 -4.15
CA LYS A 568 9.05 -25.53 -3.97
C LYS A 568 10.19 -26.44 -4.40
N GLN A 569 10.91 -26.08 -5.47
CA GLN A 569 12.10 -26.81 -5.90
C GLN A 569 13.20 -26.76 -4.84
N LEU A 570 13.47 -25.59 -4.25
CA LEU A 570 14.45 -25.43 -3.18
C LEU A 570 14.06 -26.21 -1.92
N GLU A 571 12.78 -26.22 -1.56
CA GLU A 571 12.24 -27.01 -0.44
C GLU A 571 12.52 -28.51 -0.65
N ASN A 572 12.19 -29.01 -1.84
CA ASN A 572 12.38 -30.43 -2.20
C ASN A 572 13.85 -30.84 -2.26
N ILE A 573 14.75 -29.91 -2.62
CA ILE A 573 16.20 -30.15 -2.62
C ILE A 573 16.76 -30.25 -1.19
N GLY A 574 16.09 -29.61 -0.22
CA GLY A 574 16.44 -29.70 1.20
C GLY A 574 16.98 -28.41 1.81
N PHE A 575 16.83 -27.27 1.13
CA PHE A 575 17.10 -25.97 1.78
C PHE A 575 16.07 -25.71 2.88
N CYS A 576 16.52 -25.14 3.99
CA CYS A 576 15.65 -24.82 5.14
C CYS A 576 15.18 -23.37 5.17
N GLY A 577 15.70 -22.54 4.26
CA GLY A 577 15.38 -21.13 4.20
C GLY A 577 15.92 -20.44 2.96
N VAL A 578 15.60 -19.15 2.84
CA VAL A 578 16.04 -18.30 1.72
C VAL A 578 16.54 -16.93 2.18
N GLN A 579 17.37 -16.34 1.34
CA GLN A 579 17.86 -14.96 1.42
C GLN A 579 17.69 -14.29 0.05
N ASN A 580 17.35 -13.00 0.00
CA ASN A 580 17.30 -12.21 -1.23
C ASN A 580 18.73 -11.87 -1.68
N PHE A 581 19.36 -12.76 -2.43
CA PHE A 581 20.66 -12.48 -3.02
C PHE A 581 20.82 -13.24 -4.34
N PRO A 582 21.28 -12.59 -5.44
CA PRO A 582 21.59 -11.17 -5.61
C PRO A 582 20.43 -10.25 -5.28
N THR A 583 20.74 -9.04 -4.80
CA THR A 583 19.75 -8.05 -4.40
C THR A 583 19.99 -6.72 -5.10
N VAL A 584 18.91 -6.12 -5.59
CA VAL A 584 18.95 -4.78 -6.19
C VAL A 584 19.20 -3.69 -5.15
N GLY A 585 19.08 -4.02 -3.86
CA GLY A 585 19.46 -3.17 -2.74
C GLY A 585 20.91 -2.66 -2.77
N LEU A 586 21.79 -3.35 -3.50
CA LEU A 586 23.19 -2.95 -3.71
C LEU A 586 23.41 -2.00 -4.90
N PHE A 587 22.39 -1.74 -5.72
CA PHE A 587 22.43 -0.72 -6.77
C PHE A 587 21.83 0.60 -6.27
N ASP A 588 22.40 1.71 -6.74
CA ASP A 588 21.97 3.09 -6.43
C ASP A 588 21.78 3.94 -7.71
N GLY A 589 21.41 5.20 -7.51
CA GLY A 589 21.25 6.22 -8.56
C GLY A 589 20.28 5.83 -9.68
N ASN A 590 20.53 6.36 -10.88
CA ASN A 590 19.68 6.13 -12.05
C ASN A 590 19.62 4.66 -12.46
N PHE A 591 20.68 3.88 -12.22
CA PHE A 591 20.70 2.46 -12.54
C PHE A 591 19.67 1.70 -11.71
N ARG A 592 19.62 1.97 -10.40
CA ARG A 592 18.58 1.40 -9.52
C ARG A 592 17.18 1.85 -9.93
N GLN A 593 17.00 3.14 -10.21
CA GLN A 593 15.71 3.66 -10.64
C GLN A 593 15.19 2.95 -11.90
N ASN A 594 16.05 2.76 -12.90
CA ASN A 594 15.69 2.04 -14.12
C ASN A 594 15.29 0.57 -13.85
N LEU A 595 15.97 -0.12 -12.93
CA LEU A 595 15.58 -1.48 -12.53
C LEU A 595 14.18 -1.50 -11.89
N GLU A 596 13.89 -0.55 -11.00
CA GLU A 596 12.57 -0.43 -10.36
C GLU A 596 11.46 -0.14 -11.38
N GLU A 597 11.69 0.83 -12.28
CA GLU A 597 10.71 1.24 -13.30
C GLU A 597 10.43 0.16 -14.36
N THR A 598 11.38 -0.75 -14.57
CA THR A 598 11.27 -1.85 -15.56
C THR A 598 10.88 -3.19 -14.95
N GLY A 599 10.40 -3.20 -13.70
CA GLY A 599 9.85 -4.39 -13.07
C GLY A 599 10.90 -5.35 -12.50
N MET A 600 12.12 -4.89 -12.23
CA MET A 600 13.17 -5.61 -11.50
C MET A 600 13.44 -4.94 -10.15
N GLY A 601 12.36 -4.54 -9.48
CA GLY A 601 12.41 -3.77 -8.25
C GLY A 601 12.59 -4.59 -6.99
N TYR A 602 12.97 -3.92 -5.89
CA TYR A 602 13.13 -4.55 -4.58
C TYR A 602 11.82 -5.08 -3.99
N SER A 603 10.67 -4.58 -4.47
CA SER A 603 9.35 -5.13 -4.13
C SER A 603 9.22 -6.61 -4.47
N LEU A 604 9.85 -7.10 -5.55
CA LEU A 604 9.86 -8.52 -5.92
C LEU A 604 10.68 -9.37 -4.93
N GLU A 605 11.74 -8.80 -4.34
CA GLU A 605 12.49 -9.47 -3.28
C GLU A 605 11.65 -9.60 -2.01
N VAL A 606 10.93 -8.54 -1.64
CA VAL A 606 9.99 -8.57 -0.50
C VAL A 606 8.87 -9.58 -0.75
N GLU A 607 8.30 -9.62 -1.95
CA GLU A 607 7.28 -10.58 -2.33
C GLU A 607 7.79 -12.02 -2.25
N MET A 608 8.99 -12.30 -2.76
CA MET A 608 9.62 -13.62 -2.68
C MET A 608 9.85 -14.04 -1.23
N ILE A 609 10.34 -13.14 -0.37
CA ILE A 609 10.53 -13.40 1.05
C ILE A 609 9.19 -13.66 1.76
N SER A 610 8.14 -12.89 1.44
CA SER A 610 6.79 -13.13 1.98
C SER A 610 6.24 -14.49 1.55
N ARG A 611 6.42 -14.88 0.29
CA ARG A 611 5.99 -16.21 -0.21
C ARG A 611 6.75 -17.33 0.49
N ALA A 612 8.07 -17.21 0.61
CA ALA A 612 8.88 -18.21 1.31
C ALA A 612 8.46 -18.33 2.78
N HIS A 613 8.19 -17.20 3.45
CA HIS A 613 7.65 -17.20 4.80
C HIS A 613 6.33 -17.97 4.90
N ASN A 614 5.36 -17.70 4.02
CA ASN A 614 4.07 -18.39 4.00
C ASN A 614 4.20 -19.91 3.75
N MET A 615 5.24 -20.33 3.03
CA MET A 615 5.62 -21.73 2.83
C MET A 615 6.36 -22.36 4.03
N GLY A 616 6.60 -21.59 5.09
CA GLY A 616 7.23 -22.06 6.33
C GLY A 616 8.76 -22.06 6.29
N PHE A 617 9.39 -21.48 5.27
CA PHE A 617 10.84 -21.32 5.22
C PHE A 617 11.36 -20.37 6.30
N LEU A 618 12.59 -20.59 6.75
CA LEU A 618 13.36 -19.56 7.43
C LEU A 618 13.74 -18.46 6.43
N THR A 619 13.49 -17.19 6.77
CA THR A 619 13.81 -16.05 5.90
C THR A 619 14.87 -15.17 6.55
N THR A 620 15.90 -14.80 5.78
CA THR A 620 17.04 -13.99 6.26
C THR A 620 17.37 -12.84 5.29
N PRO A 621 16.42 -11.92 5.03
CA PRO A 621 16.61 -10.92 4.00
C PRO A 621 17.69 -9.88 4.37
N TYR A 622 18.46 -9.44 3.39
CA TYR A 622 19.17 -8.16 3.47
C TYR A 622 18.16 -7.04 3.39
N ALA A 623 18.23 -6.12 4.35
CA ALA A 623 17.51 -4.86 4.31
C ALA A 623 18.53 -3.72 4.16
N PHE A 624 18.21 -2.75 3.31
CA PHE A 624 19.07 -1.61 3.03
C PHE A 624 18.37 -0.32 3.47
N ASN A 625 19.13 0.59 4.05
CA ASN A 625 18.78 2.01 4.07
C ASN A 625 20.07 2.79 3.72
N PRO A 626 20.05 3.62 2.66
CA PRO A 626 21.26 4.15 2.04
C PRO A 626 22.03 5.21 2.84
N GLU A 627 21.50 5.74 3.95
CA GLU A 627 22.04 6.99 4.51
C GLU A 627 23.00 6.91 5.72
N GLU A 628 23.16 5.81 6.48
CA GLU A 628 24.12 5.71 7.63
C GLU A 628 24.14 4.33 8.34
N ALA A 629 24.99 3.39 7.93
CA ALA A 629 24.88 1.96 8.28
C ALA A 629 24.93 1.58 9.78
N ALA A 630 25.62 2.32 10.66
CA ALA A 630 25.72 1.94 12.08
C ALA A 630 24.60 2.52 12.96
N ALA A 631 24.31 3.82 12.81
CA ALA A 631 23.15 4.45 13.46
C ALA A 631 21.84 3.83 12.97
N MET A 632 21.80 3.43 11.69
CA MET A 632 20.64 2.78 11.12
C MET A 632 20.56 1.28 11.32
N ALA A 633 21.67 0.54 11.50
CA ALA A 633 21.54 -0.83 12.00
C ALA A 633 20.78 -0.85 13.34
N LYS A 634 21.08 0.10 14.23
CA LYS A 634 20.31 0.33 15.47
C LYS A 634 18.88 0.80 15.19
N ALA A 635 18.67 1.80 14.32
CA ALA A 635 17.32 2.32 14.05
C ALA A 635 16.41 1.32 13.33
N ILE A 636 16.96 0.52 12.40
CA ILE A 636 16.29 -0.58 11.70
C ILE A 636 16.01 -1.72 12.68
N ALA A 637 16.97 -2.09 13.54
CA ALA A 637 16.73 -3.07 14.60
C ALA A 637 15.61 -2.60 15.54
N ASP A 638 15.66 -1.35 16.00
CA ASP A 638 14.64 -0.76 16.86
C ASP A 638 13.26 -0.66 16.19
N ALA A 639 13.21 -0.30 14.90
CA ALA A 639 11.98 -0.24 14.12
C ALA A 639 11.40 -1.63 13.86
N ALA A 640 12.25 -2.58 13.45
CA ALA A 640 11.84 -3.95 13.18
C ALA A 640 11.35 -4.65 14.47
N LEU A 641 12.02 -4.43 15.61
CA LEU A 641 11.60 -4.98 16.90
C LEU A 641 10.35 -4.32 17.49
N ARG A 642 10.07 -3.04 17.16
CA ARG A 642 8.79 -2.40 17.52
C ARG A 642 7.61 -3.02 16.77
N ILE A 643 7.84 -3.43 15.52
CA ILE A 643 6.83 -4.07 14.67
C ILE A 643 6.70 -5.55 15.04
N ASN A 644 7.81 -6.23 15.26
CA ASN A 644 7.86 -7.63 15.64
C ASN A 644 8.95 -7.87 16.70
N PRO A 645 8.58 -7.99 17.99
CA PRO A 645 9.55 -8.16 19.08
C PRO A 645 10.32 -9.49 19.00
N ASP A 646 9.90 -10.43 18.16
CA ASP A 646 10.52 -11.74 17.98
C ASP A 646 11.58 -11.78 16.86
N ILE A 647 11.86 -10.67 16.17
CA ILE A 647 12.82 -10.63 15.05
C ILE A 647 14.28 -10.76 15.52
N ILE A 648 15.06 -11.57 14.80
CA ILE A 648 16.52 -11.68 14.99
C ILE A 648 17.21 -10.78 13.98
N VAL A 649 18.18 -9.98 14.44
CA VAL A 649 18.86 -8.96 13.63
C VAL A 649 20.35 -9.24 13.64
N LEU A 650 20.95 -9.39 12.46
CA LEU A 650 22.39 -9.60 12.28
C LEU A 650 22.97 -8.40 11.52
N CYS A 651 24.19 -7.99 11.85
CA CYS A 651 24.92 -6.99 11.06
C CYS A 651 25.75 -7.65 9.95
N HIS A 652 25.97 -6.94 8.83
CA HIS A 652 26.76 -7.40 7.70
C HIS A 652 27.36 -6.21 6.94
N GLY A 653 28.53 -6.41 6.34
CA GLY A 653 29.10 -5.48 5.36
C GLY A 653 29.80 -4.24 5.96
N GLY A 654 30.04 -3.25 5.10
CA GLY A 654 30.76 -2.03 5.47
C GLY A 654 32.19 -2.31 5.95
N PRO A 655 32.68 -1.63 7.00
CA PRO A 655 34.04 -1.81 7.52
C PRO A 655 34.25 -3.11 8.33
N ILE A 656 33.21 -3.94 8.51
CA ILE A 656 33.29 -5.15 9.33
C ILE A 656 34.03 -6.25 8.57
N SER A 657 35.33 -6.39 8.81
CA SER A 657 36.20 -7.32 8.09
C SER A 657 36.64 -8.54 8.90
N GLY A 658 36.48 -8.52 10.22
CA GLY A 658 36.79 -9.64 11.10
C GLY A 658 36.06 -9.61 12.45
N PRO A 659 36.44 -10.50 13.38
CA PRO A 659 35.76 -10.64 14.68
C PRO A 659 35.86 -9.39 15.57
N GLN A 660 36.95 -8.61 15.48
CA GLN A 660 37.15 -7.42 16.31
C GLN A 660 36.14 -6.31 15.95
N GLU A 661 35.92 -6.07 14.66
CA GLU A 661 34.94 -5.09 14.21
C GLU A 661 33.50 -5.58 14.49
N ALA A 662 33.24 -6.88 14.35
CA ALA A 662 31.94 -7.45 14.70
C ALA A 662 31.66 -7.30 16.20
N GLU A 663 32.62 -7.59 17.07
CA GLU A 663 32.52 -7.39 18.52
C GLU A 663 32.29 -5.91 18.87
N PHE A 664 32.98 -4.99 18.20
CA PHE A 664 32.76 -3.56 18.38
C PHE A 664 31.31 -3.18 18.11
N ILE A 665 30.72 -3.63 17.00
CA ILE A 665 29.32 -3.34 16.67
C ILE A 665 28.38 -3.95 17.72
N LEU A 666 28.60 -5.21 18.11
CA LEU A 666 27.74 -5.89 19.10
C LEU A 666 27.79 -5.23 20.48
N LYS A 667 28.94 -4.70 20.91
CA LYS A 667 29.07 -3.99 22.19
C LYS A 667 28.50 -2.57 22.16
N ASN A 668 28.46 -1.92 20.99
CA ASN A 668 28.05 -0.52 20.85
C ASN A 668 26.64 -0.35 20.26
N THR A 669 25.93 -1.45 19.97
CA THR A 669 24.55 -1.42 19.50
C THR A 669 23.67 -2.23 20.44
N ASN A 670 22.54 -1.67 20.83
CA ASN A 670 21.50 -2.43 21.52
C ASN A 670 20.67 -3.15 20.46
N ARG A 671 20.30 -4.41 20.70
CA ARG A 671 19.35 -5.19 19.90
C ARG A 671 19.84 -5.68 18.52
N VAL A 672 21.14 -5.65 18.27
CA VAL A 672 21.79 -6.49 17.26
C VAL A 672 22.19 -7.80 17.92
N HIS A 673 21.79 -8.92 17.33
CA HIS A 673 21.84 -10.25 17.94
C HIS A 673 23.02 -11.10 17.44
N GLY A 674 23.77 -10.61 16.45
CA GLY A 674 24.86 -11.35 15.86
C GLY A 674 25.42 -10.75 14.57
N PHE A 675 26.20 -11.54 13.84
CA PHE A 675 26.92 -11.12 12.64
C PHE A 675 26.74 -12.14 11.50
N TYR A 676 26.55 -11.64 10.29
CA TYR A 676 26.60 -12.45 9.07
C TYR A 676 27.88 -12.12 8.29
N GLY A 677 28.75 -13.10 8.10
CA GLY A 677 30.03 -12.95 7.42
C GLY A 677 30.11 -13.76 6.14
N ALA A 678 30.56 -13.15 5.06
CA ALA A 678 30.70 -13.84 3.78
C ALA A 678 32.18 -13.86 3.35
N SER A 679 32.70 -12.76 2.80
CA SER A 679 34.12 -12.68 2.42
C SER A 679 35.05 -12.84 3.62
N SER A 680 34.63 -12.38 4.80
CA SER A 680 35.35 -12.47 6.06
C SER A 680 35.39 -13.89 6.65
N MET A 681 34.46 -14.77 6.26
CA MET A 681 34.38 -16.14 6.78
C MET A 681 35.09 -17.15 5.89
N GLU A 682 35.03 -17.01 4.56
CA GLU A 682 35.67 -17.95 3.63
C GLU A 682 36.88 -17.37 2.89
N ARG A 683 36.69 -16.29 2.13
CA ARG A 683 37.66 -15.84 1.13
C ARG A 683 38.96 -15.36 1.76
N LEU A 684 38.88 -14.42 2.71
CA LEU A 684 40.06 -13.83 3.34
C LEU A 684 40.88 -14.87 4.12
N PRO A 685 40.27 -15.75 4.94
CA PRO A 685 41.01 -16.83 5.59
C PRO A 685 41.69 -17.79 4.60
N VAL A 686 41.01 -18.20 3.53
CA VAL A 686 41.57 -19.10 2.51
C VAL A 686 42.73 -18.45 1.77
N GLU A 687 42.58 -17.20 1.32
CA GLU A 687 43.65 -16.44 0.65
C GLU A 687 44.92 -16.38 1.52
N GLN A 688 44.76 -16.09 2.81
CA GLN A 688 45.89 -16.01 3.75
C GLN A 688 46.54 -17.37 4.00
N ALA A 689 45.74 -18.42 4.24
CA ALA A 689 46.23 -19.76 4.54
C ALA A 689 47.00 -20.37 3.36
N VAL A 690 46.43 -20.31 2.15
CA VAL A 690 47.07 -20.84 0.94
C VAL A 690 48.36 -20.08 0.63
N THR A 691 48.31 -18.75 0.65
CA THR A 691 49.48 -17.89 0.35
C THR A 691 50.61 -18.14 1.34
N ASN A 692 50.32 -18.20 2.63
CA ASN A 692 51.34 -18.41 3.66
C ASN A 692 51.95 -19.81 3.58
N THR A 693 51.15 -20.84 3.29
CA THR A 693 51.64 -22.20 3.07
C THR A 693 52.61 -22.25 1.90
N MET A 694 52.28 -21.62 0.76
CA MET A 694 53.18 -21.55 -0.40
C MET A 694 54.47 -20.80 -0.09
N ARG A 695 54.40 -19.70 0.68
CA ARG A 695 55.59 -18.96 1.13
C ARG A 695 56.50 -19.82 2.01
N GLN A 696 55.94 -20.67 2.88
CA GLN A 696 56.72 -21.60 3.69
C GLN A 696 57.47 -22.61 2.82
N TYR A 697 56.80 -23.23 1.83
CA TYR A 697 57.47 -24.13 0.88
C TYR A 697 58.58 -23.43 0.08
N LYS A 698 58.36 -22.19 -0.36
CA LYS A 698 59.36 -21.41 -1.09
C LYS A 698 60.57 -20.98 -0.25
N ARG A 699 60.50 -21.06 1.08
CA ARG A 699 61.62 -20.79 2.00
C ARG A 699 62.54 -21.99 2.23
N ILE A 700 62.17 -23.17 1.72
CA ILE A 700 63.05 -24.35 1.80
C ILE A 700 64.32 -24.07 0.99
N SER A 701 65.46 -24.08 1.68
CA SER A 701 66.76 -23.93 1.03
C SER A 701 67.19 -25.27 0.43
N LEU A 702 67.62 -25.25 -0.83
CA LEU A 702 68.23 -26.42 -1.48
C LEU A 702 69.69 -26.56 -1.01
N LYS A 703 70.18 -27.81 -0.94
CA LYS A 703 71.58 -28.10 -0.60
C LYS A 703 72.52 -27.82 -1.77
#